data_AF-A0A3E2HGL9-F1
#
_entry.id   AF-A0A3E2HGL9-F1
#
_cell.length_a   1.000
_cell.length_b   1.000
_cell.length_c   1.000
_cell.angle_alpha   90.00
_cell.angle_beta   90.00
_cell.angle_gamma   90.00
#
_symmetry.space_group_name_H-M   'P 1'
#
loop_
_entity.id
_entity.type
_entity.pdbx_description
1 polymer ?
#
loop_
_entity_poly.entity_id
_entity_poly.type
_entity_poly.pdbx_seq_one_letter_code
_entity_poly.pdbx_strand_id
1 'polypeptide(L)'
;MVPLAPVFKKAYLALAFGVGSYVLSLIALTNPWLQRNVLYAHKAQQWWLDSNKPEQFGFVKNQVTPFNFTTPDQETIYAWHILPLGLYAEHESELLQQPSGCAEDITKTRAFELLKTDPESRLIIIFHGNAGTVAQGWRPDSYRALSDGSTSNIHILAIDYRGYGLSTGFPTEEGMIIDGVAAVDWAIQVAQIPPDRIVIFGQSMGTAVTAGVIEHFAQRGTDFAGVVLVAGFMNLPDLLTSYSIAGMIPVLTPLKVYPGLQNWFKSYIVDTWPSATRIANFVRLSKKVRLVIMHAIDDYEVPCWHADVLFAAAANATTEEGMNIELFEKTKARTTIDMGEGAFRSTWKAGGNKIIVEEMVAYGGSGRGPREEAPPSPTSYQLSPLTPSVLLLNPQDEASHYEKMAEESIAGSNPSKEKAVEKTSKENEPPAQVESDDEDGHDDAAEAGNAPTSSTAAKKKKSKKKRAKAGPTETPNDDNSNAAGNLTSSQAKQLLTWDPSIAQQFGLGQASSSTNSAVEALKRLKLDDIMATLAASGKNVKDMAAYKFWQTQPVPRLGEKTQDIEEGPFKIIDPDNVPKEPGPLVEGFEWVTVDITDKEQLKEVYELLAGHYVEDLEEMFRFNYSQSFLKWALMAPGWRKEWHVGVRASTSKKLVAFISGVPIDLRVRKKVLKSTEINFLCVHRKLRSKRLTPVLIKEITRRCYLVGVYQAIYTAGIVLPTPVSTCRYFHRSLNWMKLYEVGFSPLPKNSKPQYQVRKYQLPDHTTIKGLRPMEVKDIDTVLDSLRRYLARYDMAPEWTREEIEHWLIYKKDSPDAQVIWSYVVEDPSTNKITDFFSFYSLESSVIRNTKYDFIHAAYLYYYFTDVAFQPNFEKSALKSRLNALMNDALILAKQHKFDVFNCVSIMDNSLFVEEQKFGGGDGQLHYYLYNYKANPIAGGVDPNNQVDENCSGVGITML
;
A
#
# COMPACT_ATOMS: atom_id res chain seq x y z
N MET A 1 -36.77 34.72 -35.93
CA MET A 1 -35.61 34.04 -35.29
C MET A 1 -34.44 35.00 -35.28
N VAL A 2 -33.72 35.14 -34.16
CA VAL A 2 -32.48 35.94 -34.12
C VAL A 2 -31.36 35.12 -34.77
N PRO A 3 -30.53 35.69 -35.67
CA PRO A 3 -29.41 34.96 -36.24
C PRO A 3 -28.37 34.65 -35.17
N LEU A 4 -28.09 33.37 -34.91
CA LEU A 4 -27.00 32.98 -34.01
C LEU A 4 -25.67 33.54 -34.53
N ALA A 5 -24.91 34.17 -33.63
CA ALA A 5 -23.62 34.76 -33.94
C ALA A 5 -22.64 33.71 -34.52
N PRO A 6 -21.67 34.10 -35.37
CA PRO A 6 -20.84 33.15 -36.14
C PRO A 6 -20.12 32.09 -35.28
N VAL A 7 -19.75 32.43 -34.05
CA VAL A 7 -19.12 31.52 -33.07
C VAL A 7 -20.04 30.34 -32.73
N PHE A 8 -21.32 30.60 -32.45
CA PHE A 8 -22.29 29.53 -32.15
C PHE A 8 -22.57 28.63 -33.37
N LYS A 9 -22.53 29.18 -34.59
CA LYS A 9 -22.63 28.35 -35.81
C LYS A 9 -21.43 27.42 -35.97
N LYS A 10 -20.20 27.90 -35.71
CA LYS A 10 -19.00 27.06 -35.72
C LYS A 10 -19.05 25.98 -34.63
N ALA A 11 -19.43 26.34 -33.41
CA ALA A 11 -19.58 25.40 -32.29
C ALA A 11 -20.66 24.33 -32.57
N TYR A 12 -21.82 24.72 -33.13
CA TYR A 12 -22.88 23.79 -33.52
C TYR A 12 -22.42 22.82 -34.62
N LEU A 13 -21.71 23.31 -35.64
CA LEU A 13 -21.17 22.45 -36.71
C LEU A 13 -20.11 21.47 -36.20
N ALA A 14 -19.23 21.90 -35.29
CA ALA A 14 -18.26 21.02 -34.64
C ALA A 14 -18.94 19.94 -33.79
N LEU A 15 -19.96 20.31 -33.00
CA LEU A 15 -20.76 19.36 -32.21
C LEU A 15 -21.51 18.36 -33.10
N ALA A 16 -22.15 18.85 -34.16
CA ALA A 16 -22.88 18.00 -35.11
C ALA A 16 -21.95 17.04 -35.87
N PHE A 17 -20.73 17.49 -36.22
CA PHE A 17 -19.71 16.62 -36.80
C PHE A 17 -19.26 15.54 -35.82
N GLY A 18 -18.98 15.89 -34.55
CA GLY A 18 -18.58 14.91 -33.52
C GLY A 18 -19.66 13.87 -33.20
N VAL A 19 -20.92 14.29 -33.11
CA VAL A 19 -22.05 13.34 -32.95
C VAL A 19 -22.21 12.47 -34.20
N GLY A 20 -22.07 13.06 -35.40
CA GLY A 20 -22.15 12.34 -36.67
C GLY A 20 -21.05 11.28 -36.81
N SER A 21 -19.80 11.61 -36.50
CA SER A 21 -18.68 10.66 -36.56
C SER A 21 -18.84 9.54 -35.52
N TYR A 22 -19.27 9.85 -34.30
CA TYR A 22 -19.57 8.85 -33.27
C TYR A 22 -20.65 7.85 -33.71
N VAL A 23 -21.77 8.33 -34.28
CA VAL A 23 -22.84 7.45 -34.79
C VAL A 23 -22.36 6.61 -35.98
N LEU A 24 -21.56 7.18 -36.89
CA LEU A 24 -20.95 6.43 -37.99
C LEU A 24 -19.97 5.35 -37.51
N SER A 25 -19.15 5.65 -36.49
CA SER A 25 -18.26 4.66 -35.85
C SER A 25 -19.03 3.51 -35.21
N LEU A 26 -20.13 3.80 -34.50
CA LEU A 26 -21.00 2.77 -33.94
C LEU A 26 -21.63 1.88 -35.02
N ILE A 27 -22.14 2.48 -36.11
CA ILE A 27 -22.69 1.72 -37.24
C ILE A 27 -21.60 0.85 -37.87
N ALA A 28 -20.38 1.36 -38.03
CA ALA A 28 -19.25 0.59 -38.55
C ALA A 28 -18.88 -0.60 -37.64
N LEU A 29 -18.98 -0.44 -36.31
CA LEU A 29 -18.76 -1.51 -35.33
C LEU A 29 -19.83 -2.62 -35.33
N THR A 30 -20.91 -2.49 -36.12
CA THR A 30 -21.81 -3.63 -36.41
C THR A 30 -21.23 -4.61 -37.44
N ASN A 31 -20.13 -4.25 -38.12
CA ASN A 31 -19.39 -5.14 -39.02
C ASN A 31 -18.45 -6.07 -38.20
N PRO A 32 -18.59 -7.41 -38.27
CA PRO A 32 -17.80 -8.34 -37.46
C PRO A 32 -16.28 -8.24 -37.66
N TRP A 33 -15.82 -7.96 -38.88
CA TRP A 33 -14.38 -7.85 -39.16
C TRP A 33 -13.78 -6.61 -38.50
N LEU A 34 -14.45 -5.46 -38.61
CA LEU A 34 -14.00 -4.23 -37.93
C LEU A 34 -14.12 -4.37 -36.41
N GLN A 35 -15.22 -4.96 -35.93
CA GLN A 35 -15.45 -5.23 -34.51
C GLN A 35 -14.30 -6.06 -33.91
N ARG A 36 -13.89 -7.17 -34.54
CA ARG A 36 -12.76 -8.00 -34.08
C ARG A 36 -11.41 -7.26 -34.14
N ASN A 37 -11.14 -6.48 -35.19
CA ASN A 37 -9.93 -5.66 -35.27
C ASN A 37 -9.83 -4.64 -34.12
N VAL A 38 -10.95 -4.01 -33.75
CA VAL A 38 -11.02 -3.03 -32.65
C VAL A 38 -10.99 -3.70 -31.27
N LEU A 39 -11.66 -4.84 -31.12
CA LEU A 39 -11.72 -5.61 -29.86
C LEU A 39 -10.35 -6.17 -29.46
N TYR A 40 -9.68 -6.83 -30.42
CA TYR A 40 -8.44 -7.56 -30.18
C TYR A 40 -7.17 -6.75 -30.47
N ALA A 41 -7.29 -5.57 -31.08
CA ALA A 41 -6.20 -4.64 -31.39
C ALA A 41 -4.89 -5.30 -31.89
N HIS A 42 -4.99 -6.45 -32.56
CA HIS A 42 -3.92 -7.47 -32.54
C HIS A 42 -2.70 -7.15 -33.40
N LYS A 43 -2.75 -6.05 -34.16
CA LYS A 43 -1.63 -5.47 -34.91
C LYS A 43 -1.04 -4.21 -34.27
N ALA A 44 -1.62 -3.72 -33.17
CA ALA A 44 -1.09 -2.61 -32.37
C ALA A 44 0.00 -3.13 -31.41
N GLN A 45 1.24 -3.17 -31.92
CA GLN A 45 2.40 -3.70 -31.21
C GLN A 45 3.66 -2.83 -31.44
N GLN A 46 4.68 -2.99 -30.60
CA GLN A 46 5.95 -2.25 -30.72
C GLN A 46 6.83 -2.80 -31.85
N TRP A 47 6.55 -2.40 -33.10
CA TRP A 47 7.20 -2.93 -34.32
C TRP A 47 8.74 -2.75 -34.42
N TRP A 48 9.36 -2.00 -33.50
CA TRP A 48 10.80 -1.72 -33.47
C TRP A 48 11.60 -2.61 -32.49
N LEU A 49 10.93 -3.52 -31.77
CA LEU A 49 11.56 -4.52 -30.91
C LEU A 49 11.29 -5.93 -31.45
N ASP A 50 12.24 -6.84 -31.25
CA ASP A 50 12.18 -8.21 -31.76
C ASP A 50 11.89 -9.18 -30.62
N SER A 51 10.69 -9.79 -30.60
CA SER A 51 10.31 -10.80 -29.60
C SER A 51 11.29 -11.98 -29.53
N ASN A 52 12.09 -12.23 -30.58
CA ASN A 52 13.11 -13.29 -30.58
C ASN A 52 14.42 -12.86 -29.90
N LYS A 53 14.49 -11.64 -29.33
CA LYS A 53 15.60 -11.14 -28.52
C LYS A 53 15.11 -10.68 -27.15
N PRO A 54 14.76 -11.61 -26.23
CA PRO A 54 14.24 -11.30 -24.89
C PRO A 54 15.16 -10.37 -24.07
N GLU A 55 16.43 -10.29 -24.40
CA GLU A 55 17.42 -9.36 -23.82
C GLU A 55 17.02 -7.89 -24.01
N GLN A 56 16.32 -7.55 -25.11
CA GLN A 56 15.77 -6.20 -25.33
C GLN A 56 14.70 -5.81 -24.29
N PHE A 57 14.15 -6.80 -23.57
CA PHE A 57 13.08 -6.65 -22.58
C PHE A 57 13.58 -6.90 -21.14
N GLY A 58 14.90 -6.92 -20.93
CA GLY A 58 15.54 -7.00 -19.61
C GLY A 58 15.71 -8.41 -19.05
N PHE A 59 15.63 -9.46 -19.88
CA PHE A 59 16.05 -10.82 -19.50
C PHE A 59 17.55 -11.02 -19.77
N VAL A 60 18.18 -11.95 -19.06
CA VAL A 60 19.56 -12.36 -19.37
C VAL A 60 19.57 -13.40 -20.51
N LYS A 61 20.70 -13.49 -21.24
CA LYS A 61 20.81 -14.30 -22.47
C LYS A 61 20.35 -15.75 -22.23
N ASN A 62 19.42 -16.22 -23.04
CA ASN A 62 18.82 -17.56 -22.97
C ASN A 62 18.07 -17.89 -21.65
N GLN A 63 17.73 -16.91 -20.79
CA GLN A 63 16.77 -17.13 -19.70
C GLN A 63 15.36 -17.40 -20.23
N VAL A 64 15.04 -16.77 -21.36
CA VAL A 64 13.81 -16.99 -22.12
C VAL A 64 14.17 -17.78 -23.36
N THR A 65 13.39 -18.81 -23.65
CA THR A 65 13.40 -19.58 -24.90
C THR A 65 12.12 -19.27 -25.67
N PRO A 66 12.17 -18.37 -26.68
CA PRO A 66 11.09 -18.25 -27.65
C PRO A 66 10.97 -19.52 -28.49
N PHE A 67 9.75 -19.93 -28.83
CA PHE A 67 9.45 -21.09 -29.66
C PHE A 67 8.07 -20.97 -30.32
N ASN A 68 7.75 -21.92 -31.19
CA ASN A 68 6.41 -22.07 -31.76
C ASN A 68 5.82 -23.45 -31.43
N PHE A 69 4.50 -23.53 -31.32
CA PHE A 69 3.74 -24.79 -31.41
C PHE A 69 2.52 -24.62 -32.33
N THR A 70 1.84 -25.71 -32.67
CA THR A 70 0.73 -25.71 -33.63
C THR A 70 -0.58 -26.13 -32.96
N THR A 71 -1.70 -25.48 -33.30
CA THR A 71 -3.04 -25.83 -32.80
C THR A 71 -3.65 -27.02 -33.56
N PRO A 72 -4.72 -27.65 -33.03
CA PRO A 72 -5.47 -28.68 -33.77
C PRO A 72 -6.04 -28.20 -35.11
N ASP A 73 -6.27 -26.89 -35.28
CA ASP A 73 -6.73 -26.25 -36.52
C ASP A 73 -5.59 -25.62 -37.35
N GLN A 74 -4.35 -26.05 -37.13
CA GLN A 74 -3.15 -25.76 -37.92
C GLN A 74 -2.60 -24.31 -37.87
N GLU A 75 -3.07 -23.49 -36.93
CA GLU A 75 -2.45 -22.19 -36.66
C GLU A 75 -1.15 -22.37 -35.86
N THR A 76 -0.15 -21.55 -36.15
CA THR A 76 1.13 -21.51 -35.44
C THR A 76 1.08 -20.44 -34.36
N ILE A 77 1.32 -20.86 -33.12
CA ILE A 77 1.27 -20.03 -31.91
C ILE A 77 2.69 -19.81 -31.40
N TYR A 78 3.07 -18.54 -31.34
CA TYR A 78 4.34 -18.08 -30.80
C TYR A 78 4.28 -18.02 -29.27
N ALA A 79 5.35 -18.48 -28.63
CA ALA A 79 5.42 -18.62 -27.19
C ALA A 79 6.81 -18.33 -26.62
N TRP A 80 6.82 -17.92 -25.36
CA TRP A 80 8.02 -17.73 -24.54
C TRP A 80 7.98 -18.69 -23.35
N HIS A 81 8.95 -19.60 -23.26
CA HIS A 81 9.25 -20.34 -22.04
C HIS A 81 10.31 -19.58 -21.23
N ILE A 82 10.07 -19.33 -19.94
CA ILE A 82 10.89 -18.45 -19.09
C ILE A 82 11.38 -19.22 -17.86
N LEU A 83 12.70 -19.20 -17.63
CA LEU A 83 13.34 -19.78 -16.45
C LEU A 83 13.27 -18.85 -15.22
N PRO A 84 13.03 -19.39 -14.00
CA PRO A 84 13.25 -18.65 -12.76
C PRO A 84 14.74 -18.33 -12.59
N LEU A 85 15.04 -17.14 -12.07
CA LEU A 85 16.39 -16.56 -12.17
C LEU A 85 17.46 -17.33 -11.36
N GLY A 86 17.10 -17.98 -10.24
CA GLY A 86 18.03 -18.83 -9.50
C GLY A 86 18.39 -20.11 -10.25
N LEU A 87 17.40 -20.77 -10.88
CA LEU A 87 17.65 -21.96 -11.71
C LEU A 87 18.45 -21.62 -12.97
N TYR A 88 18.24 -20.44 -13.55
CA TYR A 88 19.11 -19.91 -14.59
C TYR A 88 20.56 -19.78 -14.09
N ALA A 89 20.78 -19.19 -12.91
CA ALA A 89 22.12 -18.98 -12.35
C ALA A 89 22.83 -20.30 -12.01
N GLU A 90 22.10 -21.34 -11.61
CA GLU A 90 22.64 -22.69 -11.38
C GLU A 90 23.11 -23.38 -12.68
N HIS A 91 22.51 -23.04 -13.83
CA HIS A 91 22.81 -23.64 -15.14
C HIS A 91 23.37 -22.65 -16.18
N GLU A 92 23.81 -21.46 -15.76
CA GLU A 92 24.18 -20.33 -16.64
C GLU A 92 25.22 -20.75 -17.69
N SER A 93 26.27 -21.46 -17.26
CA SER A 93 27.34 -21.92 -18.16
C SER A 93 26.87 -22.88 -19.25
N GLU A 94 25.81 -23.65 -19.04
CA GLU A 94 25.19 -24.52 -20.04
C GLU A 94 24.26 -23.72 -20.96
N LEU A 95 23.44 -22.85 -20.37
CA LEU A 95 22.46 -22.03 -21.07
C LEU A 95 23.12 -21.02 -22.02
N LEU A 96 24.22 -20.38 -21.61
CA LEU A 96 24.96 -19.43 -22.44
C LEU A 96 25.61 -20.05 -23.69
N GLN A 97 25.85 -21.37 -23.70
CA GLN A 97 26.37 -22.11 -24.85
C GLN A 97 25.28 -22.43 -25.90
N GLN A 98 24.00 -22.37 -25.54
CA GLN A 98 22.91 -22.65 -26.48
C GLN A 98 22.73 -21.49 -27.49
N PRO A 99 22.25 -21.77 -28.72
CA PRO A 99 21.90 -20.72 -29.67
C PRO A 99 20.75 -19.85 -29.12
N SER A 100 20.83 -18.54 -29.37
CA SER A 100 19.80 -17.57 -28.98
C SER A 100 18.84 -17.30 -30.14
N GLY A 101 17.59 -16.99 -29.83
CA GLY A 101 16.53 -16.77 -30.81
C GLY A 101 15.36 -17.74 -30.62
N CYS A 102 14.49 -17.84 -31.62
CA CYS A 102 13.40 -18.82 -31.62
C CYS A 102 13.95 -20.23 -31.83
N ALA A 103 13.63 -21.16 -30.92
CA ALA A 103 14.01 -22.55 -31.02
C ALA A 103 13.14 -23.28 -32.06
N GLU A 104 13.77 -23.88 -33.08
CA GLU A 104 13.10 -24.77 -34.05
C GLU A 104 12.43 -25.98 -33.38
N ASP A 105 13.04 -26.47 -32.30
CA ASP A 105 12.51 -27.52 -31.44
C ASP A 105 12.90 -27.24 -29.99
N ILE A 106 11.94 -26.71 -29.22
CA ILE A 106 12.10 -26.43 -27.79
C ILE A 106 12.48 -27.68 -26.98
N THR A 107 12.10 -28.89 -27.41
CA THR A 107 12.35 -30.11 -26.63
C THR A 107 13.84 -30.48 -26.51
N LYS A 108 14.69 -29.89 -27.37
CA LYS A 108 16.15 -30.02 -27.34
C LYS A 108 16.87 -28.94 -26.51
N THR A 109 16.13 -27.98 -25.94
CA THR A 109 16.72 -26.87 -25.16
C THR A 109 16.93 -27.27 -23.70
N ARG A 110 17.99 -26.73 -23.08
CA ARG A 110 18.31 -27.00 -21.67
C ARG A 110 17.23 -26.43 -20.74
N ALA A 111 16.61 -25.31 -21.12
CA ALA A 111 15.49 -24.74 -20.40
C ALA A 111 14.30 -25.72 -20.31
N PHE A 112 13.93 -26.36 -21.42
CA PHE A 112 12.86 -27.36 -21.45
C PHE A 112 13.22 -28.64 -20.67
N GLU A 113 14.47 -29.11 -20.78
CA GLU A 113 14.95 -30.26 -20.02
C GLU A 113 14.80 -30.03 -18.50
N LEU A 114 15.17 -28.84 -18.01
CA LEU A 114 15.04 -28.47 -16.60
C LEU A 114 13.57 -28.46 -16.15
N LEU A 115 12.67 -27.81 -16.92
CA LEU A 115 11.22 -27.83 -16.67
C LEU A 115 10.65 -29.26 -16.57
N LYS A 116 11.13 -30.16 -17.45
CA LYS A 116 10.59 -31.51 -17.61
C LYS A 116 11.16 -32.52 -16.59
N THR A 117 12.41 -32.34 -16.18
CA THR A 117 13.11 -33.32 -15.31
C THR A 117 12.89 -33.08 -13.82
N ASP A 118 12.60 -31.85 -13.38
CA ASP A 118 12.31 -31.55 -11.98
C ASP A 118 10.85 -31.93 -11.60
N PRO A 119 10.64 -32.84 -10.61
CA PRO A 119 9.30 -33.17 -10.12
C PRO A 119 8.65 -32.06 -9.27
N GLU A 120 9.42 -31.10 -8.72
CA GLU A 120 8.89 -29.98 -7.95
C GLU A 120 8.58 -28.73 -8.79
N SER A 121 9.00 -28.70 -10.06
CA SER A 121 8.78 -27.57 -10.96
C SER A 121 7.29 -27.32 -11.22
N ARG A 122 6.93 -26.04 -11.29
CA ARG A 122 5.56 -25.56 -11.53
C ARG A 122 5.55 -24.66 -12.74
N LEU A 123 4.48 -24.72 -13.52
CA LEU A 123 4.31 -23.92 -14.73
C LEU A 123 3.14 -22.95 -14.57
N ILE A 124 3.39 -21.66 -14.78
CA ILE A 124 2.34 -20.66 -14.92
C ILE A 124 2.13 -20.41 -16.41
N ILE A 125 0.94 -20.74 -16.92
CA ILE A 125 0.55 -20.46 -18.31
C ILE A 125 -0.19 -19.11 -18.32
N ILE A 126 0.33 -18.13 -19.06
CA ILE A 126 -0.14 -16.74 -19.04
C ILE A 126 -0.83 -16.36 -20.35
N PHE A 127 -2.06 -15.88 -20.20
CA PHE A 127 -2.91 -15.30 -21.25
C PHE A 127 -2.99 -13.77 -21.03
N HIS A 128 -2.55 -12.99 -22.03
CA HIS A 128 -2.36 -11.54 -21.92
C HIS A 128 -3.60 -10.69 -22.30
N GLY A 129 -3.55 -9.39 -21.98
CA GLY A 129 -4.60 -8.42 -22.35
C GLY A 129 -4.77 -8.18 -23.86
N ASN A 130 -5.78 -7.38 -24.22
CA ASN A 130 -6.32 -7.22 -25.58
C ASN A 130 -5.43 -6.54 -26.66
N ALA A 131 -4.12 -6.38 -26.44
CA ALA A 131 -3.22 -5.67 -27.36
C ALA A 131 -1.76 -6.06 -27.13
N GLY A 132 -0.89 -5.83 -28.13
CA GLY A 132 0.54 -6.10 -28.05
C GLY A 132 0.91 -7.58 -27.91
N THR A 133 2.21 -7.86 -27.75
CA THR A 133 2.76 -9.23 -27.68
C THR A 133 3.11 -9.67 -26.25
N VAL A 134 3.51 -10.93 -26.06
CA VAL A 134 4.15 -11.47 -24.84
C VAL A 134 5.22 -10.55 -24.27
N ALA A 135 5.99 -9.87 -25.13
CA ALA A 135 7.10 -9.02 -24.73
C ALA A 135 6.70 -7.59 -24.31
N GLN A 136 5.45 -7.17 -24.55
CA GLN A 136 5.08 -5.75 -24.54
C GLN A 136 4.78 -5.17 -23.15
N GLY A 137 5.30 -3.96 -22.90
CA GLY A 137 4.95 -3.16 -21.72
C GLY A 137 5.50 -3.74 -20.41
N TRP A 138 4.63 -3.86 -19.40
CA TRP A 138 4.97 -4.40 -18.07
C TRP A 138 4.97 -5.94 -17.98
N ARG A 139 4.72 -6.64 -19.09
CA ARG A 139 4.67 -8.11 -19.14
C ARG A 139 6.01 -8.76 -18.75
N PRO A 140 7.18 -8.33 -19.29
CA PRO A 140 8.49 -8.80 -18.84
C PRO A 140 8.72 -8.69 -17.32
N ASP A 141 8.37 -7.56 -16.70
CA ASP A 141 8.51 -7.37 -15.25
C ASP A 141 7.57 -8.27 -14.45
N SER A 142 6.34 -8.46 -14.95
CA SER A 142 5.37 -9.38 -14.35
C SER A 142 5.89 -10.82 -14.41
N TYR A 143 6.51 -11.23 -15.51
CA TYR A 143 7.09 -12.57 -15.65
C TYR A 143 8.29 -12.79 -14.72
N ARG A 144 9.16 -11.78 -14.55
CA ARG A 144 10.26 -11.81 -13.58
C ARG A 144 9.74 -11.91 -12.14
N ALA A 145 8.74 -11.11 -11.77
CA ALA A 145 8.15 -11.11 -10.43
C ALA A 145 7.41 -12.44 -10.11
N LEU A 146 6.76 -13.05 -11.10
CA LEU A 146 6.09 -14.34 -10.93
C LEU A 146 7.08 -15.52 -10.80
N SER A 147 8.19 -15.52 -11.54
CA SER A 147 9.18 -16.61 -11.47
C SER A 147 10.11 -16.51 -10.26
N ASP A 148 10.38 -15.31 -9.73
CA ASP A 148 11.14 -15.13 -8.47
C ASP A 148 10.32 -15.48 -7.20
N GLY A 149 9.00 -15.65 -7.32
CA GLY A 149 8.11 -16.01 -6.22
C GLY A 149 8.43 -17.35 -5.52
N SER A 150 9.24 -18.20 -6.15
CA SER A 150 9.96 -19.30 -5.53
C SER A 150 11.25 -19.53 -6.32
N THR A 151 12.40 -19.28 -5.68
CA THR A 151 13.67 -18.89 -6.33
C THR A 151 14.28 -19.88 -7.35
N SER A 152 13.75 -21.09 -7.48
CA SER A 152 14.32 -22.11 -8.38
C SER A 152 13.32 -23.02 -9.12
N ASN A 153 11.99 -22.89 -8.94
CA ASN A 153 11.04 -23.90 -9.46
C ASN A 153 9.70 -23.37 -10.02
N ILE A 154 9.61 -22.08 -10.39
CA ILE A 154 8.44 -21.52 -11.09
C ILE A 154 8.85 -21.08 -12.50
N HIS A 155 8.42 -21.86 -13.49
CA HIS A 155 8.55 -21.55 -14.91
C HIS A 155 7.32 -20.79 -15.40
N ILE A 156 7.50 -19.95 -16.42
CA ILE A 156 6.40 -19.28 -17.12
C ILE A 156 6.32 -19.80 -18.56
N LEU A 157 5.10 -20.03 -19.05
CA LEU A 157 4.77 -20.15 -20.47
C LEU A 157 3.83 -19.00 -20.84
N ALA A 158 4.30 -18.03 -21.62
CA ALA A 158 3.46 -16.97 -22.17
C ALA A 158 3.25 -17.20 -23.68
N ILE A 159 2.05 -16.95 -24.19
CA ILE A 159 1.72 -17.13 -25.63
C ILE A 159 1.20 -15.83 -26.25
N ASP A 160 1.50 -15.61 -27.53
CA ASP A 160 0.78 -14.67 -28.41
C ASP A 160 -0.38 -15.43 -29.08
N TYR A 161 -1.63 -15.01 -28.91
CA TYR A 161 -2.76 -15.68 -29.59
C TYR A 161 -2.69 -15.55 -31.12
N ARG A 162 -3.48 -16.34 -31.86
CA ARG A 162 -3.55 -16.28 -33.31
C ARG A 162 -3.75 -14.85 -33.83
N GLY A 163 -2.89 -14.45 -34.76
CA GLY A 163 -2.84 -13.13 -35.36
C GLY A 163 -2.15 -12.04 -34.53
N TYR A 164 -1.77 -12.27 -33.27
CA TYR A 164 -0.91 -11.37 -32.49
C TYR A 164 0.57 -11.69 -32.75
N GLY A 165 1.46 -10.71 -32.59
CA GLY A 165 2.91 -10.95 -32.58
C GLY A 165 3.44 -11.64 -33.82
N LEU A 166 3.99 -12.84 -33.61
CA LEU A 166 4.51 -13.73 -34.65
C LEU A 166 3.59 -14.95 -34.93
N SER A 167 2.45 -15.05 -34.25
CA SER A 167 1.46 -16.11 -34.46
C SER A 167 0.66 -15.89 -35.75
N THR A 168 0.32 -16.99 -36.44
CA THR A 168 -0.46 -16.95 -37.69
C THR A 168 -1.95 -16.75 -37.42
N GLY A 169 -2.75 -16.58 -38.47
CA GLY A 169 -4.21 -16.53 -38.34
C GLY A 169 -4.81 -15.17 -37.98
N PHE A 170 -6.04 -15.21 -37.48
CA PHE A 170 -6.84 -14.04 -37.12
C PHE A 170 -7.67 -14.31 -35.85
N PRO A 171 -7.71 -13.40 -34.87
CA PRO A 171 -8.35 -13.67 -33.58
C PRO A 171 -9.88 -13.69 -33.66
N THR A 172 -10.44 -14.70 -33.01
CA THR A 172 -11.87 -14.88 -32.72
C THR A 172 -11.99 -15.43 -31.29
N GLU A 173 -13.16 -15.31 -30.67
CA GLU A 173 -13.39 -15.87 -29.33
C GLU A 173 -13.07 -17.38 -29.26
N GLU A 174 -13.59 -18.14 -30.21
CA GLU A 174 -13.35 -19.58 -30.34
C GLU A 174 -11.87 -19.90 -30.59
N GLY A 175 -11.24 -19.21 -31.54
CA GLY A 175 -9.84 -19.43 -31.90
C GLY A 175 -8.88 -19.13 -30.74
N MET A 176 -9.09 -18.03 -30.02
CA MET A 176 -8.26 -17.70 -28.85
C MET A 176 -8.41 -18.69 -27.70
N ILE A 177 -9.57 -19.37 -27.58
CA ILE A 177 -9.76 -20.49 -26.64
C ILE A 177 -9.02 -21.74 -27.14
N ILE A 178 -9.06 -22.06 -28.44
CA ILE A 178 -8.28 -23.16 -29.04
C ILE A 178 -6.77 -22.95 -28.81
N ASP A 179 -6.25 -21.74 -28.99
CA ASP A 179 -4.85 -21.40 -28.74
C ASP A 179 -4.45 -21.66 -27.28
N GLY A 180 -5.32 -21.24 -26.35
CA GLY A 180 -5.12 -21.46 -24.91
C GLY A 180 -5.24 -22.92 -24.48
N VAL A 181 -6.12 -23.70 -25.11
CA VAL A 181 -6.20 -25.16 -24.92
C VAL A 181 -4.93 -25.83 -25.42
N ALA A 182 -4.49 -25.50 -26.65
CA ALA A 182 -3.28 -26.06 -27.24
C ALA A 182 -2.01 -25.75 -26.42
N ALA A 183 -1.93 -24.59 -25.74
CA ALA A 183 -0.85 -24.28 -24.80
C ALA A 183 -0.85 -25.19 -23.56
N VAL A 184 -2.04 -25.54 -23.04
CA VAL A 184 -2.18 -26.46 -21.91
C VAL A 184 -1.91 -27.90 -22.33
N ASP A 185 -2.40 -28.35 -23.48
CA ASP A 185 -2.09 -29.68 -24.02
C ASP A 185 -0.60 -29.83 -24.37
N TRP A 186 0.07 -28.78 -24.88
CA TRP A 186 1.52 -28.78 -25.03
C TRP A 186 2.23 -28.99 -23.67
N ALA A 187 1.77 -28.30 -22.61
CA ALA A 187 2.35 -28.46 -21.28
C ALA A 187 2.13 -29.86 -20.68
N ILE A 188 0.94 -30.45 -20.88
CA ILE A 188 0.58 -31.77 -20.34
C ILE A 188 1.21 -32.90 -21.16
N GLN A 189 1.17 -32.84 -22.49
CA GLN A 189 1.56 -33.96 -23.37
C GLN A 189 3.05 -33.89 -23.77
N VAL A 190 3.57 -32.71 -24.10
CA VAL A 190 4.94 -32.52 -24.62
C VAL A 190 5.92 -32.28 -23.46
N ALA A 191 5.66 -31.24 -22.66
CA ALA A 191 6.48 -30.92 -21.48
C ALA A 191 6.24 -31.90 -20.31
N GLN A 192 5.15 -32.69 -20.34
CA GLN A 192 4.83 -33.74 -19.36
C GLN A 192 4.66 -33.21 -17.93
N ILE A 193 4.02 -32.02 -17.81
CA ILE A 193 3.70 -31.39 -16.54
C ILE A 193 2.27 -31.77 -16.11
N PRO A 194 2.10 -32.50 -14.98
CA PRO A 194 0.79 -32.78 -14.40
C PRO A 194 -0.05 -31.50 -14.15
N PRO A 195 -1.37 -31.53 -14.42
CA PRO A 195 -2.26 -30.38 -14.21
C PRO A 195 -2.22 -29.78 -12.80
N ASP A 196 -1.95 -30.58 -11.76
CA ASP A 196 -1.84 -30.11 -10.39
C ASP A 196 -0.52 -29.38 -10.06
N ARG A 197 0.43 -29.32 -11.00
CA ARG A 197 1.60 -28.42 -11.04
C ARG A 197 1.42 -27.21 -11.97
N ILE A 198 0.32 -27.12 -12.72
CA ILE A 198 0.01 -26.03 -13.66
C ILE A 198 -0.92 -24.98 -13.02
N VAL A 199 -0.57 -23.70 -13.12
CA VAL A 199 -1.43 -22.55 -12.82
C VAL A 199 -1.83 -21.86 -14.13
N ILE A 200 -3.12 -21.59 -14.32
CA ILE A 200 -3.60 -20.78 -15.45
C ILE A 200 -3.81 -19.34 -14.99
N PHE A 201 -3.19 -18.37 -15.67
CA PHE A 201 -3.22 -16.96 -15.30
C PHE A 201 -3.71 -16.11 -16.48
N GLY A 202 -4.73 -15.26 -16.25
CA GLY A 202 -5.28 -14.36 -17.26
C GLY A 202 -5.27 -12.90 -16.78
N GLN A 203 -4.99 -11.96 -17.69
CA GLN A 203 -5.03 -10.52 -17.42
C GLN A 203 -5.89 -9.79 -18.46
N SER A 204 -6.84 -8.96 -18.03
CA SER A 204 -7.81 -8.28 -18.91
C SER A 204 -8.53 -9.29 -19.83
N MET A 205 -8.44 -9.15 -21.16
CA MET A 205 -8.95 -10.13 -22.16
C MET A 205 -8.52 -11.57 -21.87
N GLY A 206 -7.29 -11.75 -21.37
CA GLY A 206 -6.77 -13.06 -20.98
C GLY A 206 -7.59 -13.76 -19.91
N THR A 207 -8.35 -13.06 -19.06
CA THR A 207 -9.28 -13.70 -18.11
C THR A 207 -10.44 -14.42 -18.79
N ALA A 208 -10.90 -13.91 -19.94
CA ALA A 208 -12.00 -14.49 -20.70
C ALA A 208 -11.54 -15.72 -21.51
N VAL A 209 -10.29 -15.67 -22.00
CA VAL A 209 -9.59 -16.86 -22.53
C VAL A 209 -9.39 -17.91 -21.43
N THR A 210 -8.84 -17.52 -20.26
CA THR A 210 -8.71 -18.42 -19.10
C THR A 210 -10.04 -19.09 -18.76
N ALA A 211 -11.15 -18.33 -18.74
CA ALA A 211 -12.47 -18.87 -18.45
C ALA A 211 -12.91 -19.95 -19.46
N GLY A 212 -12.61 -19.79 -20.76
CA GLY A 212 -12.82 -20.81 -21.79
C GLY A 212 -11.97 -22.07 -21.58
N VAL A 213 -10.67 -21.88 -21.35
CA VAL A 213 -9.72 -22.99 -21.16
C VAL A 213 -10.06 -23.82 -19.91
N ILE A 214 -10.34 -23.19 -18.77
CA ILE A 214 -10.65 -23.92 -17.53
C ILE A 214 -12.01 -24.64 -17.59
N GLU A 215 -12.99 -24.12 -18.35
CA GLU A 215 -14.25 -24.81 -18.62
C GLU A 215 -14.02 -26.07 -19.47
N HIS A 216 -13.26 -25.95 -20.57
CA HIS A 216 -12.92 -27.03 -21.49
C HIS A 216 -12.21 -28.22 -20.79
N PHE A 217 -11.30 -27.93 -19.85
CA PHE A 217 -10.61 -28.96 -19.07
C PHE A 217 -11.44 -29.50 -17.89
N ALA A 218 -12.29 -28.70 -17.25
CA ALA A 218 -13.20 -29.17 -16.20
C ALA A 218 -14.30 -30.10 -16.75
N GLN A 219 -14.78 -29.87 -17.98
CA GLN A 219 -15.65 -30.81 -18.72
C GLN A 219 -14.98 -32.19 -18.91
N ARG A 220 -13.66 -32.21 -19.09
CA ARG A 220 -12.82 -33.43 -19.17
C ARG A 220 -12.39 -33.96 -17.78
N GLY A 221 -12.87 -33.37 -16.69
CA GLY A 221 -12.55 -33.76 -15.31
C GLY A 221 -11.13 -33.43 -14.85
N THR A 222 -10.44 -32.50 -15.52
CA THR A 222 -9.07 -32.06 -15.21
C THR A 222 -9.09 -30.82 -14.33
N ASP A 223 -8.51 -30.91 -13.12
CA ASP A 223 -8.40 -29.80 -12.16
C ASP A 223 -6.94 -29.32 -12.03
N PHE A 224 -6.73 -28.01 -12.14
CA PHE A 224 -5.39 -27.38 -12.10
C PHE A 224 -4.81 -27.19 -10.69
N ALA A 225 -3.55 -26.72 -10.59
CA ALA A 225 -2.97 -26.25 -9.33
C ALA A 225 -3.73 -25.02 -8.80
N GLY A 226 -4.03 -24.09 -9.71
CA GLY A 226 -4.87 -22.91 -9.46
C GLY A 226 -5.18 -22.11 -10.72
N VAL A 227 -6.06 -21.13 -10.56
CA VAL A 227 -6.52 -20.22 -11.61
C VAL A 227 -6.46 -18.80 -11.06
N VAL A 228 -5.87 -17.87 -11.80
CA VAL A 228 -5.75 -16.46 -11.41
C VAL A 228 -6.30 -15.57 -12.52
N LEU A 229 -7.21 -14.67 -12.17
CA LEU A 229 -7.83 -13.71 -13.08
C LEU A 229 -7.54 -12.30 -12.58
N VAL A 230 -6.91 -11.44 -13.40
CA VAL A 230 -6.57 -10.06 -13.05
C VAL A 230 -7.29 -9.08 -13.98
N ALA A 231 -7.99 -8.09 -13.42
CA ALA A 231 -8.78 -7.10 -14.16
C ALA A 231 -9.84 -7.75 -15.09
N GLY A 232 -10.61 -8.72 -14.57
CA GLY A 232 -11.53 -9.54 -15.35
C GLY A 232 -12.92 -8.95 -15.54
N PHE A 233 -13.58 -9.28 -16.65
CA PHE A 233 -14.95 -8.82 -16.98
C PHE A 233 -15.96 -9.96 -17.09
N MET A 234 -17.25 -9.67 -16.81
CA MET A 234 -18.32 -10.69 -16.77
C MET A 234 -18.74 -11.20 -18.15
N ASN A 235 -18.86 -10.28 -19.12
CA ASN A 235 -19.05 -10.49 -20.56
C ASN A 235 -18.75 -9.18 -21.32
N LEU A 236 -18.46 -9.26 -22.62
CA LEU A 236 -18.14 -8.09 -23.43
C LEU A 236 -19.35 -7.15 -23.65
N PRO A 237 -20.58 -7.64 -23.99
CA PRO A 237 -21.75 -6.78 -24.16
C PRO A 237 -22.06 -5.85 -22.98
N ASP A 238 -21.85 -6.29 -21.75
CA ASP A 238 -22.06 -5.47 -20.55
C ASP A 238 -20.87 -4.57 -20.26
N LEU A 239 -19.62 -5.05 -20.45
CA LEU A 239 -18.42 -4.21 -20.34
C LEU A 239 -18.53 -2.97 -21.23
N LEU A 240 -18.92 -3.13 -22.51
CA LEU A 240 -19.05 -2.02 -23.46
C LEU A 240 -20.10 -0.96 -23.08
N THR A 241 -20.98 -1.21 -22.10
CA THR A 241 -21.88 -0.19 -21.52
C THR A 241 -21.21 0.78 -20.54
N SER A 242 -19.96 0.49 -20.16
CA SER A 242 -19.14 1.32 -19.26
C SER A 242 -17.75 1.64 -19.84
N TYR A 243 -17.20 0.75 -20.66
CA TYR A 243 -15.88 0.87 -21.29
C TYR A 243 -15.68 2.17 -22.07
N SER A 244 -14.52 2.78 -21.89
CA SER A 244 -14.09 3.98 -22.60
C SER A 244 -12.71 3.78 -23.20
N ILE A 245 -12.61 3.87 -24.54
CA ILE A 245 -11.35 3.73 -25.27
C ILE A 245 -10.38 4.81 -24.78
N ALA A 246 -9.22 4.36 -24.29
CA ALA A 246 -8.18 5.19 -23.67
C ALA A 246 -8.70 6.15 -22.57
N GLY A 247 -9.77 5.76 -21.86
CA GLY A 247 -10.42 6.58 -20.82
C GLY A 247 -11.09 7.87 -21.33
N MET A 248 -11.19 8.07 -22.65
CA MET A 248 -11.66 9.33 -23.24
C MET A 248 -12.87 9.20 -24.16
N ILE A 249 -13.02 8.07 -24.86
CA ILE A 249 -14.10 7.86 -25.84
C ILE A 249 -15.00 6.71 -25.36
N PRO A 250 -16.14 7.00 -24.69
CA PRO A 250 -17.04 5.97 -24.18
C PRO A 250 -17.78 5.26 -25.31
N VAL A 251 -17.82 3.92 -25.27
CA VAL A 251 -18.34 3.14 -26.41
C VAL A 251 -19.87 3.15 -26.46
N LEU A 252 -20.56 2.59 -25.46
CA LEU A 252 -22.04 2.60 -25.41
C LEU A 252 -22.63 3.46 -24.27
N THR A 253 -21.79 4.14 -23.47
CA THR A 253 -22.25 4.97 -22.33
C THR A 253 -23.21 6.10 -22.73
N PRO A 254 -22.99 6.86 -23.84
CA PRO A 254 -23.95 7.85 -24.34
C PRO A 254 -25.33 7.27 -24.71
N LEU A 255 -25.40 5.97 -25.01
CA LEU A 255 -26.64 5.28 -25.38
C LEU A 255 -27.47 4.82 -24.16
N LYS A 256 -26.99 4.98 -22.92
CA LYS A 256 -27.77 4.65 -21.70
C LYS A 256 -29.12 5.38 -21.63
N VAL A 257 -29.23 6.55 -22.26
CA VAL A 257 -30.48 7.34 -22.37
C VAL A 257 -31.51 6.67 -23.30
N TYR A 258 -31.08 5.75 -24.17
CA TYR A 258 -31.92 5.07 -25.16
C TYR A 258 -31.76 3.54 -25.08
N PRO A 259 -32.29 2.86 -24.03
CA PRO A 259 -32.06 1.43 -23.79
C PRO A 259 -32.40 0.51 -24.97
N GLY A 260 -33.43 0.83 -25.76
CA GLY A 260 -33.78 0.07 -26.95
C GLY A 260 -32.69 0.11 -28.04
N LEU A 261 -32.02 1.25 -28.22
CA LEU A 261 -30.91 1.39 -29.16
C LEU A 261 -29.63 0.75 -28.62
N GLN A 262 -29.38 0.83 -27.31
CA GLN A 262 -28.27 0.15 -26.66
C GLN A 262 -28.40 -1.38 -26.77
N ASN A 263 -29.60 -1.93 -26.53
CA ASN A 263 -29.89 -3.35 -26.70
C ASN A 263 -29.82 -3.80 -28.16
N TRP A 264 -30.25 -2.95 -29.10
CA TRP A 264 -30.06 -3.20 -30.54
C TRP A 264 -28.56 -3.34 -30.87
N PHE A 265 -27.70 -2.41 -30.44
CA PHE A 265 -26.25 -2.53 -30.64
C PHE A 265 -25.65 -3.78 -29.95
N LYS A 266 -26.08 -4.13 -28.73
CA LYS A 266 -25.62 -5.38 -28.08
C LYS A 266 -25.90 -6.63 -28.91
N SER A 267 -26.99 -6.65 -29.68
CA SER A 267 -27.36 -7.80 -30.54
C SER A 267 -26.47 -8.00 -31.78
N TYR A 268 -25.57 -7.07 -32.08
CA TYR A 268 -24.56 -7.19 -33.15
C TYR A 268 -23.15 -7.50 -32.61
N ILE A 269 -22.99 -7.77 -31.31
CA ILE A 269 -21.72 -8.21 -30.74
C ILE A 269 -21.56 -9.71 -30.99
N VAL A 270 -20.56 -10.09 -31.78
CA VAL A 270 -20.35 -11.47 -32.23
C VAL A 270 -19.55 -12.28 -31.22
N ASP A 271 -18.44 -11.70 -30.75
CA ASP A 271 -17.55 -12.32 -29.77
C ASP A 271 -17.96 -11.79 -28.39
N THR A 272 -18.67 -12.61 -27.61
CA THR A 272 -19.45 -12.16 -26.44
C THR A 272 -18.75 -12.41 -25.11
N TRP A 273 -17.81 -13.37 -25.07
CA TRP A 273 -16.95 -13.68 -23.94
C TRP A 273 -17.70 -13.88 -22.61
N PRO A 274 -18.60 -14.88 -22.46
CA PRO A 274 -19.47 -15.07 -21.29
C PRO A 274 -18.74 -15.63 -20.05
N SER A 275 -17.65 -14.98 -19.63
CA SER A 275 -16.73 -15.39 -18.55
C SER A 275 -17.45 -15.83 -17.27
N ALA A 276 -18.47 -15.09 -16.82
CA ALA A 276 -19.21 -15.42 -15.61
C ALA A 276 -19.90 -16.80 -15.68
N THR A 277 -20.46 -17.16 -16.84
CA THR A 277 -21.08 -18.46 -17.09
C THR A 277 -20.02 -19.56 -17.11
N ARG A 278 -18.91 -19.33 -17.82
CA ARG A 278 -17.82 -20.30 -17.94
C ARG A 278 -17.17 -20.61 -16.60
N ILE A 279 -16.92 -19.58 -15.78
CA ILE A 279 -16.39 -19.70 -14.42
C ILE A 279 -17.38 -20.45 -13.51
N ALA A 280 -18.68 -20.18 -13.63
CA ALA A 280 -19.70 -20.95 -12.90
C ALA A 280 -19.72 -22.44 -13.32
N ASN A 281 -19.54 -22.75 -14.60
CA ASN A 281 -19.49 -24.13 -15.08
C ASN A 281 -18.22 -24.86 -14.63
N PHE A 282 -17.05 -24.20 -14.73
CA PHE A 282 -15.80 -24.66 -14.14
C PHE A 282 -15.96 -24.99 -12.65
N VAL A 283 -16.50 -24.07 -11.83
CA VAL A 283 -16.68 -24.30 -10.39
C VAL A 283 -17.66 -25.43 -10.09
N ARG A 284 -18.69 -25.65 -10.92
CA ARG A 284 -19.61 -26.81 -10.78
C ARG A 284 -18.86 -28.12 -11.05
N LEU A 285 -18.24 -28.23 -12.23
CA LEU A 285 -17.66 -29.46 -12.78
C LEU A 285 -16.39 -29.91 -12.04
N SER A 286 -15.51 -28.97 -11.69
CA SER A 286 -14.24 -29.26 -11.00
C SER A 286 -14.45 -29.85 -9.60
N LYS A 287 -13.59 -30.79 -9.19
CA LYS A 287 -13.61 -31.37 -7.83
C LYS A 287 -12.76 -30.53 -6.87
N LYS A 288 -11.65 -29.99 -7.36
CA LYS A 288 -10.69 -29.11 -6.69
C LYS A 288 -10.71 -27.74 -7.39
N VAL A 289 -11.07 -26.68 -6.66
CA VAL A 289 -11.02 -25.29 -7.16
C VAL A 289 -10.05 -24.48 -6.30
N ARG A 290 -9.15 -23.74 -6.95
CA ARG A 290 -8.25 -22.74 -6.33
C ARG A 290 -8.27 -21.51 -7.24
N LEU A 291 -9.37 -20.76 -7.21
CA LEU A 291 -9.60 -19.59 -8.04
C LEU A 291 -9.24 -18.32 -7.27
N VAL A 292 -8.51 -17.40 -7.90
CA VAL A 292 -8.23 -16.04 -7.40
C VAL A 292 -8.71 -15.05 -8.46
N ILE A 293 -9.51 -14.06 -8.04
CA ILE A 293 -10.03 -12.97 -8.85
C ILE A 293 -9.48 -11.68 -8.23
N MET A 294 -8.69 -10.91 -8.98
CA MET A 294 -7.99 -9.73 -8.48
C MET A 294 -8.32 -8.52 -9.33
N HIS A 295 -8.66 -7.39 -8.72
CA HIS A 295 -9.04 -6.16 -9.43
C HIS A 295 -8.58 -4.91 -8.70
N ALA A 296 -8.32 -3.83 -9.45
CA ALA A 296 -8.03 -2.52 -8.88
C ALA A 296 -9.26 -1.62 -8.86
N ILE A 297 -9.45 -0.87 -7.76
CA ILE A 297 -10.60 0.04 -7.58
C ILE A 297 -10.48 1.28 -8.49
N ASP A 298 -9.27 1.65 -8.90
CA ASP A 298 -8.99 2.74 -9.83
C ASP A 298 -8.86 2.31 -11.30
N ASP A 299 -9.22 1.07 -11.64
CA ASP A 299 -9.25 0.57 -13.02
C ASP A 299 -10.29 1.35 -13.86
N TYR A 300 -9.78 2.17 -14.78
CA TYR A 300 -10.58 3.01 -15.69
C TYR A 300 -10.96 2.29 -16.99
N GLU A 301 -10.43 1.08 -17.25
CA GLU A 301 -10.72 0.29 -18.46
C GLU A 301 -11.78 -0.77 -18.15
N VAL A 302 -11.59 -1.55 -17.09
CA VAL A 302 -12.55 -2.56 -16.63
C VAL A 302 -12.99 -2.21 -15.21
N PRO A 303 -14.21 -1.66 -15.00
CA PRO A 303 -14.68 -1.32 -13.67
C PRO A 303 -14.71 -2.50 -12.70
N CYS A 304 -14.19 -2.32 -11.49
CA CYS A 304 -13.99 -3.37 -10.49
C CYS A 304 -15.25 -4.18 -10.11
N TRP A 305 -16.46 -3.61 -10.23
CA TRP A 305 -17.71 -4.33 -9.96
C TRP A 305 -17.92 -5.56 -10.86
N HIS A 306 -17.18 -5.68 -11.97
CA HIS A 306 -17.15 -6.93 -12.74
C HIS A 306 -16.56 -8.10 -11.95
N ALA A 307 -15.55 -7.88 -11.12
CA ALA A 307 -14.97 -8.93 -10.27
C ALA A 307 -15.96 -9.39 -9.18
N ASP A 308 -16.78 -8.49 -8.61
CA ASP A 308 -17.89 -8.87 -7.73
C ASP A 308 -18.87 -9.84 -8.41
N VAL A 309 -19.20 -9.60 -9.69
CA VAL A 309 -20.08 -10.49 -10.48
C VAL A 309 -19.41 -11.83 -10.77
N LEU A 310 -18.11 -11.85 -11.10
CA LEU A 310 -17.35 -13.08 -11.29
C LEU A 310 -17.26 -13.91 -10.00
N PHE A 311 -17.02 -13.27 -8.85
CA PHE A 311 -16.98 -13.91 -7.54
C PHE A 311 -18.36 -14.44 -7.12
N ALA A 312 -19.43 -13.67 -7.34
CA ALA A 312 -20.80 -14.12 -7.06
C ALA A 312 -21.21 -15.31 -7.93
N ALA A 313 -20.88 -15.30 -9.24
CA ALA A 313 -21.13 -16.42 -10.14
C ALA A 313 -20.36 -17.69 -9.70
N ALA A 314 -19.09 -17.54 -9.33
CA ALA A 314 -18.27 -18.61 -8.80
C ALA A 314 -18.79 -19.15 -7.45
N ALA A 315 -19.16 -18.29 -6.52
CA ALA A 315 -19.68 -18.69 -5.20
C ALA A 315 -21.02 -19.42 -5.32
N ASN A 316 -21.97 -18.88 -6.10
CA ASN A 316 -23.26 -19.52 -6.36
C ASN A 316 -23.12 -20.88 -7.06
N ALA A 317 -22.11 -21.05 -7.90
CA ALA A 317 -21.77 -22.34 -8.53
C ALA A 317 -21.27 -23.42 -7.55
N THR A 318 -21.03 -23.08 -6.27
CA THR A 318 -20.71 -24.08 -5.23
C THR A 318 -21.95 -24.75 -4.59
N THR A 319 -23.16 -24.35 -4.97
CA THR A 319 -24.44 -24.84 -4.43
C THR A 319 -25.37 -25.37 -5.52
N GLU A 320 -26.02 -26.52 -5.28
CA GLU A 320 -26.88 -27.19 -6.27
C GLU A 320 -28.21 -26.46 -6.50
N GLU A 321 -28.88 -26.00 -5.44
CA GLU A 321 -30.14 -25.24 -5.51
C GLU A 321 -29.93 -23.74 -5.87
N GLY A 322 -28.69 -23.30 -6.04
CA GLY A 322 -28.31 -21.90 -6.04
C GLY A 322 -28.34 -21.26 -4.65
N MET A 323 -28.02 -19.97 -4.57
CA MET A 323 -27.78 -19.26 -3.32
C MET A 323 -28.70 -18.07 -3.14
N ASN A 324 -29.34 -17.95 -1.97
CA ASN A 324 -30.04 -16.73 -1.59
C ASN A 324 -29.04 -15.58 -1.49
N ILE A 325 -29.29 -14.48 -2.20
CA ILE A 325 -28.44 -13.28 -2.23
C ILE A 325 -28.17 -12.76 -0.80
N GLU A 326 -29.17 -12.75 0.08
CA GLU A 326 -28.99 -12.31 1.46
C GLU A 326 -28.04 -13.23 2.26
N LEU A 327 -27.99 -14.52 1.92
CA LEU A 327 -27.05 -15.48 2.51
C LEU A 327 -25.64 -15.36 1.88
N PHE A 328 -25.55 -15.12 0.57
CA PHE A 328 -24.31 -14.82 -0.12
C PHE A 328 -23.64 -13.57 0.48
N GLU A 329 -24.35 -12.44 0.52
CA GLU A 329 -23.83 -11.17 1.09
C GLU A 329 -23.41 -11.32 2.55
N LYS A 330 -24.24 -11.96 3.39
CA LYS A 330 -23.89 -12.25 4.80
C LYS A 330 -22.70 -13.20 4.94
N THR A 331 -22.38 -14.01 3.93
CA THR A 331 -21.24 -14.94 3.96
C THR A 331 -19.99 -14.28 3.39
N LYS A 332 -20.08 -13.55 2.27
CA LYS A 332 -19.02 -12.66 1.73
C LYS A 332 -18.57 -11.69 2.83
N ALA A 333 -19.47 -10.89 3.40
CA ALA A 333 -19.14 -9.95 4.48
C ALA A 333 -18.57 -10.59 5.78
N ARG A 334 -18.71 -11.91 5.97
CA ARG A 334 -18.06 -12.66 7.08
C ARG A 334 -16.68 -13.23 6.72
N THR A 335 -16.35 -13.33 5.43
CA THR A 335 -15.06 -13.83 4.94
C THR A 335 -14.26 -12.79 4.15
N THR A 336 -14.78 -11.57 4.01
CA THR A 336 -14.09 -10.36 3.60
C THR A 336 -13.19 -9.86 4.72
N ILE A 337 -11.90 -9.69 4.41
CA ILE A 337 -10.91 -9.00 5.22
C ILE A 337 -10.67 -7.64 4.58
N ASP A 338 -10.97 -6.55 5.31
CA ASP A 338 -10.59 -5.18 4.88
C ASP A 338 -9.06 -5.05 4.91
N MET A 339 -8.50 -4.42 3.87
CA MET A 339 -7.06 -4.20 3.70
C MET A 339 -6.69 -2.71 3.63
N GLY A 340 -7.66 -1.80 3.82
CA GLY A 340 -7.48 -0.35 3.83
C GLY A 340 -7.63 0.31 2.45
N GLU A 341 -7.93 1.62 2.45
CA GLU A 341 -8.16 2.43 1.23
C GLU A 341 -9.26 1.89 0.29
N GLY A 342 -10.14 1.03 0.80
CA GLY A 342 -11.19 0.33 0.06
C GLY A 342 -10.79 -1.05 -0.46
N ALA A 343 -9.49 -1.40 -0.41
CA ALA A 343 -9.00 -2.73 -0.74
C ALA A 343 -9.55 -3.79 0.24
N PHE A 344 -9.91 -4.97 -0.27
CA PHE A 344 -10.43 -6.05 0.56
C PHE A 344 -10.17 -7.43 -0.06
N ARG A 345 -10.23 -8.47 0.78
CA ARG A 345 -10.06 -9.87 0.36
C ARG A 345 -11.18 -10.76 0.86
N SER A 346 -12.09 -11.18 -0.02
CA SER A 346 -13.17 -12.11 0.27
C SER A 346 -12.77 -13.55 -0.04
N THR A 347 -12.99 -14.48 0.89
CA THR A 347 -12.64 -15.91 0.67
C THR A 347 -13.87 -16.81 0.79
N TRP A 348 -14.31 -17.36 -0.34
CA TRP A 348 -15.32 -18.42 -0.37
C TRP A 348 -14.69 -19.80 -0.20
N LYS A 349 -15.34 -20.69 0.57
CA LYS A 349 -14.90 -22.09 0.76
C LYS A 349 -16.11 -23.02 0.74
N ALA A 350 -16.04 -24.07 -0.07
CA ALA A 350 -17.09 -25.08 -0.19
C ALA A 350 -16.52 -26.49 -0.38
N GLY A 351 -17.24 -27.52 0.08
CA GLY A 351 -16.90 -28.93 -0.11
C GLY A 351 -15.50 -29.37 0.38
N GLY A 352 -14.87 -28.59 1.27
CA GLY A 352 -13.48 -28.77 1.71
C GLY A 352 -12.41 -28.45 0.65
N ASN A 353 -12.68 -28.72 -0.63
CA ASN A 353 -11.73 -28.64 -1.74
C ASN A 353 -12.03 -27.58 -2.80
N LYS A 354 -13.08 -26.77 -2.66
CA LYS A 354 -13.30 -25.58 -3.51
C LYS A 354 -13.00 -24.32 -2.70
N ILE A 355 -12.02 -23.52 -3.15
CA ILE A 355 -11.65 -22.23 -2.58
C ILE A 355 -11.66 -21.21 -3.72
N ILE A 356 -12.40 -20.12 -3.52
CA ILE A 356 -12.44 -18.97 -4.42
C ILE A 356 -12.05 -17.75 -3.59
N VAL A 357 -11.13 -16.94 -4.10
CA VAL A 357 -10.69 -15.69 -3.49
C VAL A 357 -11.03 -14.54 -4.43
N GLU A 358 -11.54 -13.46 -3.88
CA GLU A 358 -11.69 -12.16 -4.52
C GLU A 358 -10.81 -11.18 -3.75
N GLU A 359 -10.03 -10.37 -4.47
CA GLU A 359 -8.96 -9.54 -3.90
C GLU A 359 -8.94 -8.18 -4.61
N MET A 360 -9.69 -7.23 -4.05
CA MET A 360 -9.69 -5.85 -4.51
C MET A 360 -8.48 -5.12 -3.92
N VAL A 361 -7.74 -4.41 -4.76
CA VAL A 361 -6.65 -3.49 -4.36
C VAL A 361 -7.02 -2.05 -4.69
N ALA A 362 -6.52 -1.09 -3.91
CA ALA A 362 -6.88 0.31 -4.10
C ALA A 362 -6.33 0.93 -5.40
N TYR A 363 -5.20 0.40 -5.91
CA TYR A 363 -4.45 0.97 -7.04
C TYR A 363 -3.90 -0.12 -7.97
N GLY A 364 -4.12 0.02 -9.28
CA GLY A 364 -3.73 -0.94 -10.32
C GLY A 364 -2.39 -0.65 -11.01
N GLY A 365 -1.69 0.42 -10.64
CA GLY A 365 -0.43 0.85 -11.28
C GLY A 365 -0.60 1.62 -12.59
N SER A 366 -1.77 1.54 -13.21
CA SER A 366 -2.17 2.35 -14.37
C SER A 366 -2.28 3.85 -14.06
N GLY A 367 -2.25 4.70 -15.09
CA GLY A 367 -2.15 6.15 -14.94
C GLY A 367 -3.34 6.81 -14.21
N ARG A 368 -3.05 7.83 -13.38
CA ARG A 368 -4.01 8.56 -12.51
C ARG A 368 -5.20 9.18 -13.28
N GLY A 369 -6.33 8.49 -13.31
CA GLY A 369 -7.63 9.03 -13.75
C GLY A 369 -8.37 9.85 -12.66
N PRO A 370 -9.48 10.53 -13.02
CA PRO A 370 -10.43 11.10 -12.06
C PRO A 370 -11.35 10.02 -11.48
N ARG A 371 -11.80 10.17 -10.22
CA ARG A 371 -12.92 9.39 -9.69
C ARG A 371 -14.22 9.84 -10.34
N GLU A 372 -15.00 8.90 -10.88
CA GLU A 372 -16.43 9.08 -11.14
C GLU A 372 -17.27 8.30 -10.10
N GLU A 373 -18.58 8.19 -10.30
CA GLU A 373 -19.56 7.97 -9.22
C GLU A 373 -19.48 6.62 -8.48
N ALA A 374 -20.01 6.60 -7.26
CA ALA A 374 -20.07 5.41 -6.42
C ALA A 374 -20.86 4.27 -7.11
N PRO A 375 -20.49 2.99 -6.88
CA PRO A 375 -21.15 1.86 -7.53
C PRO A 375 -22.65 1.83 -7.18
N PRO A 376 -23.54 1.53 -8.14
CA PRO A 376 -24.96 1.39 -7.84
C PRO A 376 -25.17 0.24 -6.85
N SER A 377 -26.03 0.45 -5.87
CA SER A 377 -26.34 -0.53 -4.82
C SER A 377 -26.66 -1.91 -5.40
N PRO A 378 -26.19 -3.03 -4.83
CA PRO A 378 -26.37 -4.37 -5.41
C PRO A 378 -27.84 -4.74 -5.69
N THR A 379 -28.79 -4.11 -5.00
CA THR A 379 -30.24 -4.15 -5.29
C THR A 379 -30.67 -3.73 -6.70
N SER A 380 -29.85 -3.03 -7.50
CA SER A 380 -30.17 -2.73 -8.90
C SER A 380 -29.86 -3.90 -9.85
N TYR A 381 -28.92 -4.77 -9.46
CA TYR A 381 -28.63 -5.98 -10.20
C TYR A 381 -29.52 -7.09 -9.67
N GLN A 382 -30.71 -7.19 -10.27
CA GLN A 382 -31.30 -8.52 -10.41
C GLN A 382 -30.28 -9.37 -11.17
N LEU A 383 -29.58 -10.24 -10.43
CA LEU A 383 -29.23 -11.55 -10.97
C LEU A 383 -30.53 -12.10 -11.57
N SER A 384 -30.65 -12.05 -12.90
CA SER A 384 -31.73 -12.75 -13.62
C SER A 384 -31.81 -14.14 -13.00
N PRO A 385 -32.98 -14.58 -12.51
CA PRO A 385 -33.10 -15.78 -11.70
C PRO A 385 -32.38 -16.89 -12.42
N LEU A 386 -31.24 -17.34 -11.87
CA LEU A 386 -30.21 -18.05 -12.62
C LEU A 386 -30.82 -19.35 -13.11
N THR A 387 -31.34 -19.31 -14.33
CA THR A 387 -32.10 -20.41 -14.88
C THR A 387 -31.20 -21.63 -14.83
N PRO A 388 -31.72 -22.80 -14.45
CA PRO A 388 -31.00 -24.03 -14.75
C PRO A 388 -30.91 -24.07 -16.28
N SER A 389 -29.78 -23.59 -16.82
CA SER A 389 -29.53 -23.62 -18.25
C SER A 389 -29.60 -25.08 -18.63
N VAL A 390 -30.65 -25.39 -19.38
CA VAL A 390 -30.86 -26.70 -19.98
C VAL A 390 -29.54 -27.12 -20.61
N LEU A 391 -29.18 -28.40 -20.47
CA LEU A 391 -28.07 -29.02 -21.19
C LEU A 391 -28.37 -28.99 -22.69
N LEU A 392 -28.17 -27.81 -23.28
CA LEU A 392 -28.15 -27.54 -24.71
C LEU A 392 -26.71 -27.67 -25.20
N LEU A 393 -26.18 -28.89 -25.06
CA LEU A 393 -25.79 -29.71 -26.20
C LEU A 393 -25.63 -31.17 -25.74
N ASN A 394 -25.77 -32.10 -26.67
CA ASN A 394 -25.79 -33.52 -26.39
C ASN A 394 -24.33 -34.03 -26.25
N PRO A 395 -23.92 -34.60 -25.09
CA PRO A 395 -22.49 -34.88 -24.84
C PRO A 395 -21.81 -35.85 -25.82
N GLN A 396 -22.57 -36.59 -26.62
CA GLN A 396 -22.04 -37.56 -27.58
C GLN A 396 -21.57 -36.91 -28.89
N ASP A 397 -22.13 -35.76 -29.28
CA ASP A 397 -21.83 -35.15 -30.58
C ASP A 397 -20.49 -34.41 -30.57
N GLU A 398 -20.24 -33.53 -29.59
CA GLU A 398 -18.97 -32.79 -29.48
C GLU A 398 -17.78 -33.68 -29.08
N ALA A 399 -17.97 -34.63 -28.16
CA ALA A 399 -16.90 -35.57 -27.78
C ALA A 399 -16.36 -36.32 -29.01
N SER A 400 -17.27 -36.82 -29.87
CA SER A 400 -16.91 -37.52 -31.09
C SER A 400 -16.14 -36.67 -32.11
N HIS A 401 -16.24 -35.34 -32.02
CA HIS A 401 -15.58 -34.41 -32.93
C HIS A 401 -14.15 -34.08 -32.50
N TYR A 402 -13.88 -34.04 -31.19
CA TYR A 402 -12.55 -33.80 -30.63
C TYR A 402 -11.74 -35.09 -30.40
N GLU A 403 -12.38 -36.21 -30.05
CA GLU A 403 -11.69 -37.51 -29.90
C GLU A 403 -11.10 -38.01 -31.22
N LYS A 404 -11.82 -37.83 -32.35
CA LYS A 404 -11.29 -38.16 -33.68
C LYS A 404 -10.07 -37.33 -34.06
N MET A 405 -10.08 -36.03 -33.76
CA MET A 405 -8.92 -35.17 -34.02
C MET A 405 -7.71 -35.56 -33.15
N ALA A 406 -7.94 -36.04 -31.92
CA ALA A 406 -6.88 -36.59 -31.08
C ALA A 406 -6.33 -37.91 -31.65
N GLU A 407 -7.18 -38.86 -32.07
CA GLU A 407 -6.73 -40.13 -32.65
C GLU A 407 -5.98 -39.94 -33.99
N GLU A 408 -6.45 -39.05 -34.87
CA GLU A 408 -5.77 -38.75 -36.14
C GLU A 408 -4.42 -38.04 -35.92
N SER A 409 -4.27 -37.24 -34.86
CA SER A 409 -2.98 -36.59 -34.52
C SER A 409 -1.85 -37.56 -34.14
N ILE A 410 -2.18 -38.81 -33.79
CA ILE A 410 -1.23 -39.83 -33.33
C ILE A 410 -0.63 -40.63 -34.51
N ALA A 411 -1.20 -40.57 -35.71
CA ALA A 411 -0.90 -41.47 -36.83
C ALA A 411 -0.53 -40.76 -38.16
N GLY A 412 0.62 -40.07 -38.21
CA GLY A 412 0.95 -39.16 -39.34
C GLY A 412 2.38 -39.14 -39.91
N SER A 413 3.25 -40.13 -39.68
CA SER A 413 4.68 -40.05 -40.07
C SER A 413 5.07 -40.76 -41.38
N ASN A 414 4.93 -40.11 -42.55
CA ASN A 414 5.94 -40.07 -43.63
C ASN A 414 5.50 -39.28 -44.91
N PRO A 415 6.43 -38.85 -45.79
CA PRO A 415 6.15 -37.88 -46.87
C PRO A 415 6.22 -38.41 -48.32
N SER A 416 5.47 -37.80 -49.27
CA SER A 416 5.97 -37.48 -50.63
C SER A 416 4.96 -36.74 -51.55
N LYS A 417 5.44 -35.66 -52.22
CA LYS A 417 5.38 -35.31 -53.68
C LYS A 417 4.02 -35.41 -54.42
N GLU A 418 3.54 -34.40 -55.16
CA GLU A 418 4.04 -33.80 -56.44
C GLU A 418 3.47 -32.36 -56.60
N LYS A 419 4.12 -31.35 -57.25
CA LYS A 419 4.38 -31.08 -58.69
C LYS A 419 3.10 -31.07 -59.57
N ALA A 420 2.85 -30.11 -60.48
CA ALA A 420 3.60 -28.92 -60.95
C ALA A 420 2.63 -27.70 -61.11
N VAL A 421 2.88 -26.56 -61.81
CA VAL A 421 3.37 -26.33 -63.19
C VAL A 421 3.97 -24.90 -63.36
N GLU A 422 5.15 -24.84 -64.00
CA GLU A 422 5.79 -23.80 -64.83
C GLU A 422 5.88 -22.29 -64.47
N LYS A 423 6.83 -21.64 -65.14
CA LYS A 423 7.17 -20.21 -65.11
C LYS A 423 6.80 -19.54 -66.44
N THR A 424 6.70 -18.22 -66.45
CA THR A 424 7.45 -17.44 -67.46
C THR A 424 7.90 -16.09 -66.90
N SER A 425 8.97 -15.54 -67.47
CA SER A 425 9.72 -14.39 -66.95
C SER A 425 9.78 -13.24 -67.96
N LYS A 426 10.12 -12.04 -67.47
CA LYS A 426 11.04 -11.05 -68.09
C LYS A 426 11.40 -9.98 -67.04
N GLU A 427 12.68 -9.76 -66.76
CA GLU A 427 13.59 -8.77 -67.40
C GLU A 427 13.17 -7.31 -67.08
N ASN A 428 14.03 -6.41 -66.59
CA ASN A 428 15.51 -6.39 -66.57
C ASN A 428 16.12 -5.84 -65.25
N GLU A 429 17.45 -5.90 -65.19
CA GLU A 429 18.29 -5.62 -64.01
C GLU A 429 18.97 -4.20 -64.10
N PRO A 430 20.18 -3.89 -63.57
CA PRO A 430 20.46 -2.80 -62.61
C PRO A 430 21.18 -1.59 -63.29
N PRO A 431 22.03 -0.71 -62.66
CA PRO A 431 22.50 -0.61 -61.26
C PRO A 431 22.66 0.81 -60.66
N ALA A 432 23.34 0.85 -59.49
CA ALA A 432 24.27 1.89 -58.98
C ALA A 432 23.80 2.77 -57.80
N GLN A 433 24.51 2.65 -56.66
CA GLN A 433 25.50 3.65 -56.15
C GLN A 433 25.16 5.17 -56.23
N VAL A 434 25.47 6.04 -55.26
CA VAL A 434 26.25 5.93 -54.00
C VAL A 434 26.07 7.21 -53.13
N GLU A 435 26.41 7.19 -51.83
CA GLU A 435 26.71 8.36 -50.95
C GLU A 435 25.60 9.43 -50.75
N SER A 436 25.67 10.41 -49.82
CA SER A 436 26.31 10.52 -48.48
C SER A 436 25.71 11.75 -47.72
N ASP A 437 26.16 11.99 -46.47
CA ASP A 437 26.40 13.31 -45.83
C ASP A 437 25.29 14.40 -45.72
N ASP A 438 25.33 15.36 -44.79
CA ASP A 438 25.70 15.36 -43.35
C ASP A 438 25.11 16.63 -42.66
N GLU A 439 25.35 16.81 -41.36
CA GLU A 439 25.39 18.07 -40.56
C GLU A 439 24.20 19.09 -40.52
N ASP A 440 23.72 19.30 -39.28
CA ASP A 440 23.49 20.57 -38.54
C ASP A 440 22.62 21.77 -38.99
N GLY A 441 22.02 22.42 -37.97
CA GLY A 441 21.92 23.90 -37.90
C GLY A 441 20.60 24.53 -37.40
N HIS A 442 20.59 25.04 -36.16
CA HIS A 442 20.04 26.33 -35.62
C HIS A 442 18.74 26.99 -36.19
N ASP A 443 17.98 27.87 -35.51
CA ASP A 443 17.84 28.32 -34.09
C ASP A 443 16.55 29.19 -33.98
N ASP A 444 16.18 29.59 -32.74
CA ASP A 444 15.44 30.85 -32.39
C ASP A 444 13.98 31.10 -32.91
N ALA A 445 13.17 32.02 -32.36
CA ALA A 445 13.04 32.63 -31.01
C ALA A 445 11.74 33.49 -30.92
N ALA A 446 11.55 34.20 -29.78
CA ALA A 446 10.70 35.39 -29.58
C ALA A 446 9.15 35.21 -29.57
N GLU A 447 8.41 35.50 -28.49
CA GLU A 447 8.00 36.81 -27.88
C GLU A 447 6.75 37.46 -28.53
N ALA A 448 5.91 38.29 -27.88
CA ALA A 448 5.63 38.55 -26.45
C ALA A 448 4.33 39.37 -26.27
N GLY A 449 3.78 39.44 -25.04
CA GLY A 449 2.78 40.43 -24.61
C GLY A 449 1.31 40.20 -25.07
N ASN A 450 0.31 40.91 -24.54
CA ASN A 450 0.32 41.85 -23.40
C ASN A 450 -1.10 41.97 -22.77
N ALA A 451 -1.19 42.41 -21.50
CA ALA A 451 -2.47 42.79 -20.86
C ALA A 451 -2.73 44.32 -21.02
N PRO A 452 -3.90 44.93 -20.68
CA PRO A 452 -4.29 45.15 -19.27
C PRO A 452 -5.81 45.43 -18.92
N THR A 453 -6.16 45.42 -17.61
CA THR A 453 -7.19 46.27 -16.92
C THR A 453 -8.71 46.22 -17.33
N SER A 454 -9.73 46.58 -16.51
CA SER A 454 -9.88 46.82 -15.04
C SER A 454 -11.35 47.04 -14.59
N SER A 455 -11.70 46.68 -13.34
CA SER A 455 -12.82 47.23 -12.51
C SER A 455 -14.29 46.97 -12.98
N THR A 456 -15.41 47.19 -12.23
CA THR A 456 -15.73 47.84 -10.93
C THR A 456 -16.90 47.16 -10.12
N ALA A 457 -16.75 47.07 -8.80
CA ALA A 457 -17.69 47.39 -7.70
C ALA A 457 -19.26 47.21 -7.75
N ALA A 458 -19.77 46.34 -6.83
CA ALA A 458 -20.60 46.70 -5.64
C ALA A 458 -22.17 46.64 -5.53
N LYS A 459 -22.61 46.08 -4.37
CA LYS A 459 -23.76 46.45 -3.45
C LYS A 459 -25.23 45.96 -3.63
N LYS A 460 -25.62 45.04 -2.71
CA LYS A 460 -26.84 45.04 -1.84
C LYS A 460 -28.24 44.85 -2.54
N LYS A 461 -29.36 44.47 -1.88
CA LYS A 461 -29.83 44.60 -0.47
C LYS A 461 -31.03 43.65 -0.13
N LYS A 462 -31.17 43.29 1.16
CA LYS A 462 -32.33 42.83 2.01
C LYS A 462 -33.77 42.82 1.40
N SER A 463 -34.79 42.09 1.89
CA SER A 463 -35.15 41.66 3.28
C SER A 463 -36.21 40.51 3.23
N LYS A 464 -36.84 39.95 4.28
CA LYS A 464 -37.03 40.27 5.74
C LYS A 464 -36.86 38.96 6.56
N LYS A 465 -37.52 38.55 7.67
CA LYS A 465 -38.59 39.01 8.59
C LYS A 465 -38.19 38.55 10.04
N LYS A 466 -39.06 38.64 11.08
CA LYS A 466 -38.75 38.23 12.49
C LYS A 466 -40.00 38.04 13.37
N ARG A 467 -39.90 37.20 14.42
CA ARG A 467 -40.44 37.29 15.82
C ARG A 467 -39.91 36.07 16.62
N ALA A 468 -39.41 36.06 17.87
CA ALA A 468 -39.60 36.82 19.14
C ALA A 468 -40.93 36.49 19.85
N LYS A 469 -41.05 36.24 21.19
CA LYS A 469 -40.22 36.41 22.43
C LYS A 469 -40.20 35.05 23.23
N ALA A 470 -39.75 34.78 24.49
CA ALA A 470 -39.10 35.45 25.65
C ALA A 470 -38.52 34.39 26.65
N GLY A 471 -37.84 34.83 27.74
CA GLY A 471 -37.67 34.15 29.06
C GLY A 471 -38.03 35.16 30.19
N PRO A 472 -37.43 35.17 31.42
CA PRO A 472 -36.60 34.15 32.14
C PRO A 472 -36.89 34.02 33.68
N THR A 473 -36.32 33.01 34.36
CA THR A 473 -35.96 32.95 35.82
C THR A 473 -35.16 31.65 36.07
N GLU A 474 -33.89 31.70 36.55
CA GLU A 474 -33.39 31.67 37.95
C GLU A 474 -33.17 30.25 38.54
N THR A 475 -32.10 30.11 39.36
CA THR A 475 -31.52 28.83 39.86
C THR A 475 -31.48 28.78 41.40
N PRO A 476 -31.15 27.62 42.00
CA PRO A 476 -29.80 27.51 42.58
C PRO A 476 -29.10 26.15 42.38
N ASN A 477 -27.85 26.09 42.84
CA ASN A 477 -26.82 25.06 42.67
C ASN A 477 -27.20 23.62 43.06
N ASP A 478 -26.46 22.67 42.47
CA ASP A 478 -25.78 21.61 43.24
C ASP A 478 -24.41 21.31 42.60
N ASP A 479 -23.48 20.74 43.35
CA ASP A 479 -22.04 20.68 43.01
C ASP A 479 -21.52 19.30 42.52
N ASN A 480 -20.28 19.30 42.02
CA ASN A 480 -19.37 18.15 41.74
C ASN A 480 -19.48 17.31 40.44
N SER A 481 -18.29 17.12 39.85
CA SER A 481 -17.82 15.99 39.01
C SER A 481 -18.66 15.49 37.82
N ASN A 482 -18.27 15.89 36.60
CA ASN A 482 -17.67 14.97 35.60
C ASN A 482 -17.30 15.70 34.29
N ALA A 483 -16.02 16.00 34.09
CA ALA A 483 -15.49 16.56 32.85
C ALA A 483 -15.09 15.45 31.84
N ALA A 484 -16.07 14.67 31.39
CA ALA A 484 -15.92 13.72 30.29
C ALA A 484 -16.59 14.27 29.02
N GLY A 485 -15.86 14.26 27.90
CA GLY A 485 -16.25 14.95 26.66
C GLY A 485 -17.37 14.27 25.86
N ASN A 486 -18.61 14.37 26.32
CA ASN A 486 -19.77 13.87 25.58
C ASN A 486 -20.12 14.75 24.37
N LEU A 487 -20.29 14.13 23.19
CA LEU A 487 -20.71 14.79 21.94
C LEU A 487 -21.96 15.67 22.13
N THR A 488 -21.93 16.91 21.64
CA THR A 488 -23.11 17.78 21.72
C THR A 488 -24.25 17.28 20.81
N SER A 489 -25.50 17.57 21.20
CA SER A 489 -26.70 17.19 20.42
C SER A 489 -26.71 17.74 18.98
N SER A 490 -25.93 18.79 18.71
CA SER A 490 -25.69 19.36 17.38
C SER A 490 -24.65 18.58 16.59
N GLN A 491 -23.47 18.30 17.18
CA GLN A 491 -22.38 17.57 16.51
C GLN A 491 -22.80 16.14 16.15
N ALA A 492 -23.47 15.43 17.06
CA ALA A 492 -23.98 14.08 16.78
C ALA A 492 -25.04 14.05 15.65
N LYS A 493 -25.83 15.12 15.49
CA LYS A 493 -26.76 15.26 14.36
C LYS A 493 -26.05 15.60 13.04
N GLN A 494 -24.98 16.41 13.08
CA GLN A 494 -24.12 16.62 11.91
C GLN A 494 -23.43 15.33 11.46
N LEU A 495 -22.86 14.52 12.37
CA LEU A 495 -22.30 13.21 12.04
C LEU A 495 -23.33 12.32 11.30
N LEU A 496 -24.51 12.15 11.90
CA LEU A 496 -25.61 11.35 11.32
C LEU A 496 -26.23 11.91 10.02
N THR A 497 -25.87 13.13 9.61
CA THR A 497 -26.31 13.72 8.33
C THR A 497 -25.19 13.86 7.32
N TRP A 498 -23.94 13.60 7.70
CA TRP A 498 -22.83 13.39 6.79
C TRP A 498 -22.66 11.91 6.43
N ASP A 499 -22.83 11.00 7.40
CA ASP A 499 -22.83 9.57 7.15
C ASP A 499 -23.95 8.84 7.94
N PRO A 500 -25.01 8.36 7.26
CA PRO A 500 -26.06 7.55 7.88
C PRO A 500 -25.59 6.17 8.37
N SER A 501 -24.51 5.62 7.82
CA SER A 501 -24.04 4.24 8.11
C SER A 501 -23.57 4.08 9.56
N ILE A 502 -23.12 5.17 10.19
CA ILE A 502 -22.72 5.23 11.60
C ILE A 502 -23.82 4.69 12.53
N ALA A 503 -25.10 5.01 12.26
CA ALA A 503 -26.22 4.47 13.05
C ALA A 503 -26.39 2.94 12.89
N GLN A 504 -26.02 2.42 11.72
CA GLN A 504 -26.12 1.01 11.36
C GLN A 504 -24.96 0.21 11.98
N GLN A 505 -23.76 0.78 12.03
CA GLN A 505 -22.56 0.22 12.65
C GLN A 505 -22.76 -0.07 14.16
N PHE A 506 -23.48 0.79 14.87
CA PHE A 506 -23.81 0.62 16.29
C PHE A 506 -25.16 -0.08 16.55
N GLY A 507 -25.68 -0.80 15.56
CA GLY A 507 -26.78 -1.77 15.75
C GLY A 507 -28.18 -1.18 15.93
N LEU A 508 -28.42 0.08 15.55
CA LEU A 508 -29.70 0.78 15.76
C LEU A 508 -30.74 0.47 14.66
N GLY A 509 -30.56 -0.63 13.93
CA GLY A 509 -31.45 -1.06 12.86
C GLY A 509 -32.79 -1.60 13.41
N GLN A 510 -33.89 -0.96 13.01
CA GLN A 510 -35.27 -1.36 13.31
C GLN A 510 -35.78 -1.17 14.76
N ALA A 511 -35.36 -0.12 15.46
CA ALA A 511 -36.14 0.44 16.56
C ALA A 511 -36.10 1.98 16.62
N SER A 512 -37.28 2.61 16.74
CA SER A 512 -37.52 4.06 16.84
C SER A 512 -37.13 4.92 15.63
N SER A 513 -38.12 5.48 14.94
CA SER A 513 -37.97 6.42 13.82
C SER A 513 -37.65 7.86 14.26
N SER A 514 -36.74 8.04 15.24
CA SER A 514 -36.42 9.35 15.81
C SER A 514 -34.92 9.66 15.80
N THR A 515 -34.55 10.80 15.21
CA THR A 515 -33.17 11.34 15.19
C THR A 515 -32.65 11.82 16.55
N ASN A 516 -33.40 11.61 17.63
CA ASN A 516 -32.92 11.81 19.01
C ASN A 516 -32.36 10.52 19.60
N SER A 517 -32.96 9.36 19.29
CA SER A 517 -32.52 8.04 19.77
C SER A 517 -31.09 7.70 19.32
N ALA A 518 -30.81 7.84 18.02
CA ALA A 518 -29.46 7.63 17.48
C ALA A 518 -28.43 8.63 18.02
N VAL A 519 -28.85 9.84 18.38
CA VAL A 519 -27.99 10.86 19.02
C VAL A 519 -27.69 10.52 20.48
N GLU A 520 -28.62 9.93 21.22
CA GLU A 520 -28.34 9.40 22.56
C GLU A 520 -27.47 8.14 22.53
N ALA A 521 -27.55 7.32 21.48
CA ALA A 521 -26.65 6.19 21.28
C ALA A 521 -25.22 6.65 20.93
N LEU A 522 -25.06 7.61 20.01
CA LEU A 522 -23.76 8.22 19.69
C LEU A 522 -23.10 8.91 20.89
N LYS A 523 -23.89 9.48 21.81
CA LYS A 523 -23.41 10.01 23.09
C LYS A 523 -22.97 8.96 24.12
N ARG A 524 -23.24 7.68 23.88
CA ARG A 524 -22.86 6.55 24.75
C ARG A 524 -21.66 5.78 24.22
N LEU A 525 -21.16 6.13 23.03
CA LEU A 525 -19.92 5.59 22.49
C LEU A 525 -18.73 6.14 23.29
N LYS A 526 -17.82 5.26 23.69
CA LYS A 526 -16.62 5.64 24.43
C LYS A 526 -15.46 5.92 23.48
N LEU A 527 -14.46 6.64 24.00
CA LEU A 527 -13.20 6.91 23.33
C LEU A 527 -12.46 5.62 22.92
N ASP A 528 -12.72 4.51 23.60
CA ASP A 528 -12.06 3.21 23.40
C ASP A 528 -12.36 2.58 22.04
N ASP A 529 -13.64 2.54 21.63
CA ASP A 529 -14.06 2.03 20.31
C ASP A 529 -13.51 2.92 19.17
N ILE A 530 -13.38 4.22 19.45
CA ILE A 530 -12.80 5.20 18.53
C ILE A 530 -11.28 4.99 18.39
N MET A 531 -10.56 4.80 19.50
CA MET A 531 -9.13 4.49 19.51
C MET A 531 -8.81 3.14 18.85
N ALA A 532 -9.70 2.14 18.98
CA ALA A 532 -9.57 0.88 18.27
C ALA A 532 -9.73 1.05 16.75
N THR A 533 -10.71 1.84 16.30
CA THR A 533 -10.89 2.20 14.88
C THR A 533 -9.70 2.99 14.33
N LEU A 534 -9.10 3.87 15.15
CA LEU A 534 -7.88 4.60 14.80
C LEU A 534 -6.66 3.68 14.62
N ALA A 535 -6.45 2.74 15.54
CA ALA A 535 -5.38 1.75 15.43
C ALA A 535 -5.59 0.78 14.26
N ALA A 536 -6.84 0.52 13.86
CA ALA A 536 -7.18 -0.28 12.69
C ALA A 536 -6.96 0.46 11.35
N SER A 537 -6.91 1.80 11.36
CA SER A 537 -6.79 2.64 10.15
C SER A 537 -5.35 2.78 9.63
N GLY A 538 -4.36 2.18 10.30
CA GLY A 538 -2.94 2.19 9.86
C GLY A 538 -2.63 1.07 8.87
N LYS A 539 -1.87 1.36 7.80
CA LYS A 539 -1.56 0.43 6.67
C LYS A 539 -0.72 -0.82 7.00
N ASN A 540 -0.63 -1.25 8.27
CA ASN A 540 0.28 -2.30 8.74
C ASN A 540 -0.37 -3.35 9.66
N VAL A 541 -1.70 -3.43 9.72
CA VAL A 541 -2.40 -4.46 10.53
C VAL A 541 -2.34 -5.82 9.82
N LYS A 542 -1.78 -6.84 10.49
CA LYS A 542 -1.85 -8.25 10.06
C LYS A 542 -2.86 -9.01 10.91
N ASP A 543 -3.54 -9.98 10.30
CA ASP A 543 -4.50 -10.86 10.98
C ASP A 543 -3.87 -11.52 12.23
N MET A 544 -4.67 -11.62 13.30
CA MET A 544 -4.27 -12.12 14.61
C MET A 544 -3.75 -13.56 14.58
N ALA A 545 -4.14 -14.38 13.60
CA ALA A 545 -3.59 -15.72 13.39
C ALA A 545 -2.08 -15.72 13.01
N ALA A 546 -1.56 -14.60 12.50
CA ALA A 546 -0.16 -14.44 12.12
C ALA A 546 0.76 -14.13 13.33
N TYR A 547 0.27 -13.43 14.36
CA TYR A 547 1.07 -12.92 15.49
C TYR A 547 1.39 -13.97 16.58
N LYS A 548 1.82 -15.17 16.17
CA LYS A 548 2.08 -16.36 17.02
C LYS A 548 3.07 -16.13 18.18
N PHE A 549 3.93 -15.11 18.10
CA PHE A 549 4.77 -14.70 19.24
C PHE A 549 3.98 -13.90 20.27
N TRP A 550 3.39 -12.77 19.87
CA TRP A 550 2.72 -11.82 20.77
C TRP A 550 1.53 -12.44 21.53
N GLN A 551 0.84 -13.41 20.95
CA GLN A 551 -0.19 -14.22 21.64
C GLN A 551 0.29 -14.88 22.96
N THR A 552 1.59 -15.10 23.13
CA THR A 552 2.20 -15.69 24.35
C THR A 552 2.70 -14.66 25.37
N GLN A 553 2.79 -13.38 24.96
CA GLN A 553 3.40 -12.31 25.73
C GLN A 553 2.37 -11.64 26.68
N PRO A 554 2.82 -10.98 27.76
CA PRO A 554 1.94 -10.25 28.68
C PRO A 554 1.56 -8.88 28.11
N VAL A 555 0.77 -8.87 27.03
CA VAL A 555 0.25 -7.67 26.35
C VAL A 555 -1.26 -7.81 26.10
N PRO A 556 -2.01 -6.71 25.90
CA PRO A 556 -3.44 -6.80 25.60
C PRO A 556 -3.71 -7.50 24.27
N ARG A 557 -4.87 -8.14 24.13
CA ARG A 557 -5.25 -8.80 22.88
C ARG A 557 -6.09 -7.86 22.00
N LEU A 558 -5.90 -7.99 20.70
CA LEU A 558 -6.67 -7.23 19.70
C LEU A 558 -8.12 -7.74 19.73
N GLY A 559 -9.06 -6.87 20.07
CA GLY A 559 -10.49 -7.21 20.24
C GLY A 559 -10.94 -7.54 21.68
N GLU A 560 -10.07 -7.47 22.70
CA GLU A 560 -10.54 -7.42 24.09
C GLU A 560 -11.26 -6.07 24.34
N LYS A 561 -12.53 -6.13 24.74
CA LYS A 561 -13.33 -4.92 25.01
C LYS A 561 -12.83 -4.21 26.27
N THR A 562 -12.13 -3.09 26.10
CA THR A 562 -11.85 -2.12 27.16
C THR A 562 -13.11 -1.37 27.57
N GLN A 563 -13.96 -2.03 28.36
CA GLN A 563 -14.58 -1.34 29.49
C GLN A 563 -13.47 -0.91 30.45
N ASP A 564 -13.67 0.13 31.27
CA ASP A 564 -12.62 0.76 32.08
C ASP A 564 -11.93 -0.27 32.97
N ILE A 565 -10.73 -0.73 32.57
CA ILE A 565 -10.01 -1.80 33.24
C ILE A 565 -9.20 -1.24 34.41
N GLU A 566 -9.10 -2.02 35.48
CA GLU A 566 -8.16 -1.70 36.55
C GLU A 566 -6.73 -1.78 36.01
N GLU A 567 -6.06 -0.63 35.96
CA GLU A 567 -4.72 -0.51 35.39
C GLU A 567 -3.68 -1.16 36.32
N GLY A 568 -2.81 -2.01 35.79
CA GLY A 568 -1.92 -2.84 36.59
C GLY A 568 -1.15 -3.91 35.79
N PRO A 569 -0.27 -4.68 36.44
CA PRO A 569 0.55 -5.67 35.74
C PRO A 569 -0.29 -6.80 35.12
N PHE A 570 0.11 -7.29 33.93
CA PHE A 570 -0.53 -8.46 33.31
C PHE A 570 -0.19 -9.77 34.03
N LYS A 571 1.06 -9.89 34.48
CA LYS A 571 1.59 -11.01 35.25
C LYS A 571 2.44 -10.46 36.39
N ILE A 572 2.14 -10.89 37.61
CA ILE A 572 3.08 -10.78 38.73
C ILE A 572 4.21 -11.77 38.44
N ILE A 573 5.45 -11.30 38.48
CA ILE A 573 6.64 -12.10 38.22
C ILE A 573 7.30 -12.40 39.57
N ASP A 574 7.54 -13.69 39.82
CA ASP A 574 8.34 -14.15 40.95
C ASP A 574 9.83 -14.08 40.55
N PRO A 575 10.69 -13.32 41.27
CA PRO A 575 12.11 -13.20 40.96
C PRO A 575 12.86 -14.53 40.95
N ASP A 576 12.52 -15.46 41.85
CA ASP A 576 13.26 -16.72 42.02
C ASP A 576 12.99 -17.71 40.88
N ASN A 577 11.86 -17.54 40.18
CA ASN A 577 11.47 -18.32 39.01
C ASN A 577 12.00 -17.73 37.67
N VAL A 578 12.78 -16.65 37.68
CA VAL A 578 13.40 -16.09 36.47
C VAL A 578 14.65 -16.91 36.06
N PRO A 579 14.75 -17.41 34.82
CA PRO A 579 15.92 -18.16 34.37
C PRO A 579 17.22 -17.34 34.46
N LYS A 580 18.20 -17.83 35.22
CA LYS A 580 19.49 -17.17 35.47
C LYS A 580 20.43 -17.25 34.26
N GLU A 581 20.36 -18.35 33.51
CA GLU A 581 21.07 -18.54 32.24
C GLU A 581 20.29 -17.99 31.03
N PRO A 582 20.98 -17.57 29.95
CA PRO A 582 20.35 -17.11 28.72
C PRO A 582 19.65 -18.23 27.95
N GLY A 583 18.66 -17.86 27.13
CA GLY A 583 17.99 -18.81 26.23
C GLY A 583 18.93 -19.35 25.12
N PRO A 584 18.75 -20.58 24.64
CA PRO A 584 19.59 -21.13 23.58
C PRO A 584 19.42 -20.38 22.25
N LEU A 585 20.53 -20.16 21.55
CA LEU A 585 20.57 -19.71 20.16
C LEU A 585 20.68 -20.90 19.20
N VAL A 586 20.49 -20.65 17.91
CA VAL A 586 20.83 -21.60 16.85
C VAL A 586 22.34 -21.72 16.75
N GLU A 587 22.83 -22.92 16.43
CA GLU A 587 24.26 -23.18 16.23
C GLU A 587 24.90 -22.20 15.22
N GLY A 588 26.14 -21.77 15.52
CA GLY A 588 26.83 -20.71 14.77
C GLY A 588 26.51 -19.28 15.22
N PHE A 589 25.68 -19.09 16.26
CA PHE A 589 25.42 -17.78 16.88
C PHE A 589 25.67 -17.79 18.40
N GLU A 590 26.16 -16.67 18.91
CA GLU A 590 26.47 -16.45 20.33
C GLU A 590 25.90 -15.13 20.85
N TRP A 591 25.48 -15.12 22.12
CA TRP A 591 25.07 -13.90 22.81
C TRP A 591 26.28 -13.03 23.12
N VAL A 592 26.12 -11.71 22.97
CA VAL A 592 27.06 -10.71 23.49
C VAL A 592 26.30 -9.67 24.31
N THR A 593 26.95 -9.17 25.35
CA THR A 593 26.55 -7.95 26.07
C THR A 593 27.44 -6.84 25.53
N VAL A 594 26.86 -5.86 24.83
CA VAL A 594 27.61 -4.85 24.09
C VAL A 594 27.96 -3.69 25.01
N ASP A 595 29.25 -3.39 25.17
CA ASP A 595 29.70 -2.27 25.99
C ASP A 595 29.81 -0.99 25.16
N ILE A 596 28.90 -0.04 25.39
CA ILE A 596 28.85 1.25 24.67
C ILE A 596 29.97 2.21 25.12
N THR A 597 30.71 1.88 26.19
CA THR A 597 31.93 2.62 26.55
C THR A 597 33.15 2.22 25.71
N ASP A 598 33.11 1.05 25.06
CA ASP A 598 34.09 0.61 24.08
C ASP A 598 33.76 1.18 22.69
N LYS A 599 34.73 1.90 22.11
CA LYS A 599 34.56 2.59 20.82
C LYS A 599 34.35 1.64 19.65
N GLU A 600 34.98 0.46 19.64
CA GLU A 600 34.81 -0.48 18.54
C GLU A 600 33.44 -1.18 18.63
N GLN A 601 32.97 -1.50 19.84
CA GLN A 601 31.63 -2.06 20.05
C GLN A 601 30.51 -1.06 19.74
N LEU A 602 30.66 0.21 20.14
CA LEU A 602 29.75 1.30 19.73
C LEU A 602 29.74 1.47 18.19
N LYS A 603 30.90 1.38 17.54
CA LYS A 603 31.03 1.42 16.08
C LYS A 603 30.38 0.21 15.40
N GLU A 604 30.44 -0.99 15.96
CA GLU A 604 29.71 -2.16 15.44
C GLU A 604 28.19 -1.99 15.51
N VAL A 605 27.66 -1.39 16.59
CA VAL A 605 26.23 -1.06 16.70
C VAL A 605 25.85 -0.01 15.65
N TYR A 606 26.67 1.03 15.48
CA TYR A 606 26.50 2.02 14.42
C TYR A 606 26.47 1.38 13.01
N GLU A 607 27.44 0.53 12.68
CA GLU A 607 27.51 -0.17 11.38
C GLU A 607 26.32 -1.12 11.14
N LEU A 608 25.88 -1.84 12.19
CA LEU A 608 24.69 -2.69 12.13
C LEU A 608 23.42 -1.85 11.84
N LEU A 609 23.27 -0.70 12.52
CA LEU A 609 22.10 0.17 12.35
C LEU A 609 22.11 0.86 10.98
N ALA A 610 23.22 1.50 10.60
CA ALA A 610 23.37 2.19 9.31
C ALA A 610 23.26 1.24 8.10
N GLY A 611 23.56 -0.05 8.26
CA GLY A 611 23.35 -1.07 7.22
C GLY A 611 21.95 -1.68 7.17
N HIS A 612 21.26 -1.80 8.32
CA HIS A 612 20.14 -2.75 8.46
C HIS A 612 18.96 -2.31 9.35
N TYR A 613 18.93 -1.07 9.86
CA TYR A 613 17.80 -0.53 10.62
C TYR A 613 16.66 -0.03 9.73
N VAL A 614 15.77 0.80 10.27
CA VAL A 614 14.56 1.33 9.64
C VAL A 614 14.88 2.12 8.37
N GLU A 615 14.07 1.84 7.34
CA GLU A 615 14.06 2.48 6.03
C GLU A 615 12.63 2.93 5.73
N ASP A 616 12.48 3.91 4.85
CA ASP A 616 11.20 4.27 4.27
C ASP A 616 10.71 3.22 3.25
N LEU A 617 9.43 3.31 2.86
CA LEU A 617 8.77 2.31 2.01
C LEU A 617 9.31 2.26 0.57
N GLU A 618 10.07 3.27 0.14
CA GLU A 618 10.64 3.40 -1.21
C GLU A 618 12.18 3.21 -1.24
N GLU A 619 12.80 2.87 -0.08
CA GLU A 619 14.26 2.78 0.14
C GLU A 619 15.05 4.05 -0.26
N MET A 620 14.46 5.24 -0.15
CA MET A 620 15.14 6.52 -0.43
C MET A 620 15.90 7.07 0.78
N PHE A 621 15.51 6.71 2.01
CA PHE A 621 16.07 7.26 3.24
C PHE A 621 16.30 6.19 4.31
N ARG A 622 17.42 6.29 5.02
CA ARG A 622 17.72 5.45 6.19
C ARG A 622 18.30 6.28 7.33
N PHE A 623 17.85 6.04 8.56
CA PHE A 623 18.37 6.78 9.71
C PHE A 623 19.86 6.51 9.96
N ASN A 624 20.61 7.59 10.14
CA ASN A 624 22.03 7.63 10.42
C ASN A 624 22.25 7.98 11.90
N TYR A 625 22.03 7.01 12.79
CA TYR A 625 22.22 7.17 14.22
C TYR A 625 23.71 7.29 14.56
N SER A 626 24.25 8.51 14.59
CA SER A 626 25.66 8.78 14.85
C SER A 626 26.15 8.16 16.17
N GLN A 627 27.46 7.90 16.28
CA GLN A 627 28.04 7.38 17.52
C GLN A 627 27.79 8.32 18.72
N SER A 628 27.77 9.63 18.50
CA SER A 628 27.34 10.63 19.49
C SER A 628 25.92 10.38 19.98
N PHE A 629 24.98 10.16 19.04
CA PHE A 629 23.58 9.91 19.34
C PHE A 629 23.39 8.60 20.10
N LEU A 630 24.00 7.51 19.62
CA LEU A 630 23.90 6.20 20.27
C LEU A 630 24.47 6.24 21.68
N LYS A 631 25.60 6.92 21.89
CA LYS A 631 26.20 7.13 23.22
C LYS A 631 25.30 7.97 24.13
N TRP A 632 24.66 9.02 23.63
CA TRP A 632 23.69 9.83 24.37
C TRP A 632 22.43 9.02 24.74
N ALA A 633 21.84 8.30 23.79
CA ALA A 633 20.64 7.49 23.99
C ALA A 633 20.86 6.27 24.90
N LEU A 634 21.96 5.52 24.71
CA LEU A 634 22.20 4.23 25.39
C LEU A 634 22.88 4.36 26.76
N MET A 635 23.32 5.56 27.15
CA MET A 635 24.00 5.82 28.44
C MET A 635 23.18 6.72 29.39
N ALA A 636 21.86 6.67 29.31
CA ALA A 636 20.93 7.34 30.24
C ALA A 636 21.27 7.06 31.72
N PRO A 637 20.98 7.96 32.68
CA PRO A 637 21.30 7.73 34.09
C PRO A 637 20.74 6.41 34.63
N GLY A 638 21.61 5.58 35.19
CA GLY A 638 21.25 4.22 35.64
C GLY A 638 21.23 3.14 34.55
N TRP A 639 21.69 3.43 33.32
CA TRP A 639 21.85 2.44 32.26
C TRP A 639 22.66 1.22 32.70
N ARG A 640 22.41 0.09 32.05
CA ARG A 640 23.06 -1.20 32.33
C ARG A 640 23.55 -1.78 31.02
N LYS A 641 24.85 -2.06 30.91
CA LYS A 641 25.42 -2.75 29.73
C LYS A 641 24.72 -4.08 29.49
N GLU A 642 24.25 -4.76 30.54
CA GLU A 642 23.50 -6.01 30.49
C GLU A 642 22.23 -5.90 29.62
N TRP A 643 21.62 -4.72 29.52
CA TRP A 643 20.43 -4.47 28.70
C TRP A 643 20.76 -4.16 27.23
N HIS A 644 22.03 -4.00 26.87
CA HIS A 644 22.49 -3.83 25.48
C HIS A 644 22.81 -5.21 24.89
N VAL A 645 21.78 -5.92 24.45
CA VAL A 645 21.83 -7.33 24.05
C VAL A 645 22.13 -7.45 22.56
N GLY A 646 23.29 -8.03 22.25
CA GLY A 646 23.70 -8.34 20.88
C GLY A 646 23.75 -9.84 20.58
N VAL A 647 23.74 -10.17 19.29
CA VAL A 647 24.06 -11.53 18.79
C VAL A 647 25.20 -11.41 17.78
N ARG A 648 26.24 -12.22 17.95
CA ARG A 648 27.36 -12.37 17.00
C ARG A 648 27.25 -13.70 16.27
N ALA A 649 27.76 -13.76 15.04
CA ALA A 649 28.03 -15.03 14.38
C ALA A 649 29.33 -15.63 14.93
N SER A 650 29.30 -16.85 15.45
CA SER A 650 30.40 -17.42 16.23
C SER A 650 31.71 -17.58 15.46
N THR A 651 31.65 -17.81 14.16
CA THR A 651 32.82 -18.01 13.28
C THR A 651 33.50 -16.69 12.88
N SER A 652 32.72 -15.65 12.56
CA SER A 652 33.23 -14.36 12.04
C SER A 652 33.27 -13.25 13.09
N LYS A 653 32.69 -13.49 14.27
CA LYS A 653 32.49 -12.55 15.40
C LYS A 653 31.73 -11.26 15.08
N LYS A 654 31.31 -11.03 13.83
CA LYS A 654 30.51 -9.86 13.43
C LYS A 654 29.17 -9.83 14.17
N LEU A 655 28.80 -8.65 14.68
CA LEU A 655 27.48 -8.36 15.23
C LEU A 655 26.40 -8.45 14.13
N VAL A 656 25.34 -9.23 14.35
CA VAL A 656 24.28 -9.50 13.35
C VAL A 656 22.88 -9.14 13.83
N ALA A 657 22.69 -8.91 15.12
CA ALA A 657 21.47 -8.36 15.68
C ALA A 657 21.73 -7.64 17.01
N PHE A 658 20.85 -6.72 17.36
CA PHE A 658 20.92 -5.88 18.56
C PHE A 658 19.52 -5.54 19.07
N ILE A 659 19.38 -5.37 20.38
CA ILE A 659 18.24 -4.74 21.06
C ILE A 659 18.76 -4.09 22.33
N SER A 660 18.22 -2.93 22.69
CA SER A 660 18.67 -2.16 23.86
C SER A 660 17.56 -1.90 24.86
N GLY A 661 17.94 -1.55 26.08
CA GLY A 661 17.03 -1.06 27.10
C GLY A 661 17.71 -0.03 28.00
N VAL A 662 17.01 1.05 28.31
CA VAL A 662 17.43 2.07 29.29
C VAL A 662 16.36 2.25 30.38
N PRO A 663 16.71 2.60 31.63
CA PRO A 663 15.73 2.74 32.70
C PRO A 663 14.82 3.94 32.47
N ILE A 664 13.56 3.83 32.90
CA ILE A 664 12.62 4.95 32.91
C ILE A 664 11.57 4.74 34.02
N ASP A 665 11.43 5.71 34.92
CA ASP A 665 10.31 5.77 35.87
C ASP A 665 9.12 6.44 35.14
N LEU A 666 8.24 5.62 34.57
CA LEU A 666 7.13 6.08 33.73
C LEU A 666 5.84 6.24 34.55
N ARG A 667 5.29 7.45 34.66
CA ARG A 667 3.94 7.63 35.21
C ARG A 667 2.89 7.27 34.17
N VAL A 668 1.97 6.37 34.54
CA VAL A 668 0.71 6.09 33.85
C VAL A 668 -0.44 6.46 34.79
N ARG A 669 -1.12 7.54 34.46
CA ARG A 669 -2.18 8.24 35.21
C ARG A 669 -1.76 8.54 36.65
N LYS A 670 -2.05 7.61 37.56
CA LYS A 670 -1.81 7.71 39.02
C LYS A 670 -0.71 6.78 39.54
N LYS A 671 -0.15 5.90 38.71
CA LYS A 671 0.87 4.91 39.09
C LYS A 671 2.19 5.23 38.40
N VAL A 672 3.29 5.26 39.15
CA VAL A 672 4.65 5.36 38.59
C VAL A 672 5.23 3.95 38.45
N LEU A 673 5.68 3.62 37.25
CA LEU A 673 6.12 2.28 36.85
C LEU A 673 7.63 2.30 36.61
N LYS A 674 8.40 1.63 37.48
CA LYS A 674 9.82 1.38 37.23
C LYS A 674 9.95 0.44 36.04
N SER A 675 10.37 0.99 34.91
CA SER A 675 10.26 0.36 33.60
C SER A 675 11.57 0.43 32.83
N THR A 676 11.64 -0.28 31.70
CA THR A 676 12.69 -0.12 30.69
C THR A 676 12.10 0.52 29.43
N GLU A 677 12.71 1.57 28.89
CA GLU A 677 12.46 2.01 27.51
C GLU A 677 13.24 1.09 26.55
N ILE A 678 12.55 0.45 25.60
CA ILE A 678 13.16 -0.52 24.68
C ILE A 678 13.22 0.08 23.28
N ASN A 679 14.44 0.21 22.74
CA ASN A 679 14.70 0.82 21.43
C ASN A 679 15.86 0.10 20.68
N PHE A 680 16.17 0.52 19.45
CA PHE A 680 17.28 0.03 18.62
C PHE A 680 17.25 -1.48 18.29
N LEU A 681 16.05 -2.07 18.22
CA LEU A 681 15.83 -3.46 17.79
C LEU A 681 16.19 -3.64 16.30
N CYS A 682 17.37 -4.19 16.04
CA CYS A 682 17.91 -4.41 14.69
C CYS A 682 18.22 -5.89 14.43
N VAL A 683 17.92 -6.36 13.21
CA VAL A 683 18.35 -7.67 12.70
C VAL A 683 18.89 -7.49 11.28
N HIS A 684 20.13 -7.90 11.06
CA HIS A 684 20.82 -7.86 9.78
C HIS A 684 19.97 -8.49 8.67
N ARG A 685 19.85 -7.83 7.50
CA ARG A 685 18.89 -8.18 6.41
C ARG A 685 18.81 -9.68 6.11
N LYS A 686 19.96 -10.35 5.93
CA LYS A 686 20.05 -11.79 5.60
C LYS A 686 19.48 -12.75 6.67
N LEU A 687 19.20 -12.26 7.88
CA LEU A 687 18.61 -13.02 9.00
C LEU A 687 17.17 -12.57 9.34
N ARG A 688 16.60 -11.59 8.61
CA ARG A 688 15.18 -11.24 8.71
C ARG A 688 14.32 -12.46 8.34
N SER A 689 13.07 -12.51 8.82
CA SER A 689 12.15 -13.66 8.72
C SER A 689 12.57 -14.97 9.42
N LYS A 690 13.83 -15.16 9.84
CA LYS A 690 14.30 -16.35 10.60
C LYS A 690 13.88 -16.38 12.09
N ARG A 691 12.91 -15.54 12.50
CA ARG A 691 12.34 -15.44 13.87
C ARG A 691 13.34 -15.12 15.00
N LEU A 692 14.48 -14.48 14.72
CA LEU A 692 15.45 -14.07 15.74
C LEU A 692 14.89 -12.98 16.70
N THR A 693 14.02 -12.09 16.22
CA THR A 693 13.39 -11.02 17.02
C THR A 693 12.64 -11.53 18.27
N PRO A 694 11.74 -12.53 18.20
CA PRO A 694 11.20 -13.24 19.36
C PRO A 694 12.21 -13.75 20.40
N VAL A 695 13.45 -14.06 20.00
CA VAL A 695 14.50 -14.56 20.89
C VAL A 695 15.21 -13.40 21.59
N LEU A 696 15.54 -12.33 20.83
CA LEU A 696 16.06 -11.06 21.35
C LEU A 696 15.14 -10.45 22.42
N ILE A 697 13.83 -10.37 22.13
CA ILE A 697 12.83 -9.82 23.07
C ILE A 697 12.80 -10.66 24.36
N LYS A 698 12.76 -11.99 24.25
CA LYS A 698 12.78 -12.88 25.43
C LYS A 698 14.04 -12.70 26.29
N GLU A 699 15.20 -12.55 25.68
CA GLU A 699 16.46 -12.39 26.41
C GLU A 699 16.53 -11.03 27.12
N ILE A 700 16.16 -9.92 26.47
CA ILE A 700 16.15 -8.61 27.16
C ILE A 700 15.09 -8.56 28.28
N THR A 701 13.90 -9.15 28.08
CA THR A 701 12.90 -9.31 29.15
C THR A 701 13.48 -10.09 30.34
N ARG A 702 14.15 -11.22 30.10
CA ARG A 702 14.81 -12.02 31.15
C ARG A 702 15.84 -11.19 31.93
N ARG A 703 16.67 -10.40 31.24
CA ARG A 703 17.69 -9.53 31.87
C ARG A 703 17.10 -8.35 32.64
N CYS A 704 15.93 -7.83 32.26
CA CYS A 704 15.20 -6.83 33.06
C CYS A 704 14.59 -7.47 34.31
N TYR A 705 13.96 -8.65 34.15
CA TYR A 705 13.32 -9.38 35.24
C TYR A 705 14.32 -9.81 36.33
N LEU A 706 15.54 -10.22 35.96
CA LEU A 706 16.61 -10.56 36.92
C LEU A 706 17.05 -9.39 37.83
N VAL A 707 16.77 -8.14 37.45
CA VAL A 707 17.09 -6.95 38.26
C VAL A 707 15.86 -6.23 38.80
N GLY A 708 14.70 -6.92 38.82
CA GLY A 708 13.46 -6.42 39.42
C GLY A 708 12.63 -5.47 38.58
N VAL A 709 12.92 -5.34 37.28
CA VAL A 709 12.20 -4.45 36.35
C VAL A 709 11.28 -5.29 35.46
N TYR A 710 9.96 -5.18 35.68
CA TYR A 710 8.97 -6.09 35.10
C TYR A 710 8.06 -5.47 34.04
N GLN A 711 8.16 -4.16 33.81
CA GLN A 711 7.41 -3.40 32.82
C GLN A 711 8.38 -2.75 31.82
N ALA A 712 7.91 -2.50 30.61
CA ALA A 712 8.66 -1.75 29.61
C ALA A 712 7.74 -0.91 28.73
N ILE A 713 8.27 0.20 28.20
CA ILE A 713 7.63 1.00 27.14
C ILE A 713 8.41 0.84 25.84
N TYR A 714 7.69 0.74 24.73
CA TYR A 714 8.26 0.67 23.39
C TYR A 714 7.31 1.27 22.36
N THR A 715 7.87 1.72 21.24
CA THR A 715 7.11 2.25 20.09
C THR A 715 7.41 1.50 18.81
N ALA A 716 6.45 1.46 17.89
CA ALA A 716 6.64 0.93 16.54
C ALA A 716 5.81 1.70 15.51
N GLY A 717 6.28 1.75 14.26
CA GLY A 717 5.50 2.22 13.10
C GLY A 717 4.67 1.11 12.42
N ILE A 718 4.65 -0.09 13.00
CA ILE A 718 3.78 -1.21 12.61
C ILE A 718 2.78 -1.49 13.72
N VAL A 719 1.56 -1.89 13.37
CA VAL A 719 0.50 -2.15 14.36
C VAL A 719 0.67 -3.55 14.96
N LEU A 720 1.12 -3.59 16.22
CA LEU A 720 1.14 -4.76 17.08
C LEU A 720 -0.10 -4.79 18.01
N PRO A 721 -0.54 -5.98 18.48
CA PRO A 721 -1.57 -6.11 19.52
C PRO A 721 -1.05 -5.66 20.91
N THR A 722 -1.64 -4.69 21.60
CA THR A 722 -2.59 -3.65 21.16
C THR A 722 -2.06 -2.32 21.69
N PRO A 723 -2.06 -1.22 20.91
CA PRO A 723 -1.45 0.04 21.35
C PRO A 723 -2.26 0.71 22.46
N VAL A 724 -1.54 1.36 23.38
CA VAL A 724 -2.11 2.24 24.40
C VAL A 724 -2.41 3.62 23.81
N SER A 725 -1.62 4.05 22.82
CA SER A 725 -1.88 5.26 22.03
C SER A 725 -1.33 5.13 20.60
N THR A 726 -1.93 5.85 19.66
CA THR A 726 -1.48 5.98 18.27
C THR A 726 -1.33 7.45 17.95
N CYS A 727 -0.11 7.88 17.62
CA CYS A 727 0.22 9.26 17.26
C CYS A 727 0.67 9.32 15.79
N ARG A 728 0.73 10.53 15.21
CA ARG A 728 1.16 10.77 13.82
C ARG A 728 2.42 11.64 13.77
N TYR A 729 3.31 11.39 12.82
CA TYR A 729 4.45 12.28 12.53
C TYR A 729 4.03 13.52 11.74
N PHE A 730 4.71 14.63 11.99
CA PHE A 730 4.50 15.93 11.36
C PHE A 730 5.84 16.56 10.98
N HIS A 731 5.93 17.08 9.76
CA HIS A 731 7.18 17.56 9.15
C HIS A 731 7.08 19.02 8.72
N ARG A 732 8.05 19.84 9.13
CA ARG A 732 8.19 21.25 8.75
C ARG A 732 9.47 21.47 7.98
N SER A 733 9.35 21.62 6.67
CA SER A 733 10.48 21.93 5.78
C SER A 733 11.17 23.23 6.19
N LEU A 734 12.45 23.18 6.51
CA LEU A 734 13.31 24.36 6.74
C LEU A 734 14.05 24.72 5.44
N ASN A 735 14.57 23.70 4.75
CA ASN A 735 15.26 23.78 3.45
C ASN A 735 14.44 23.07 2.37
N TRP A 736 13.26 23.61 2.03
CA TRP A 736 12.32 22.94 1.12
C TRP A 736 12.92 22.54 -0.23
N MET A 737 13.86 23.33 -0.78
CA MET A 737 14.47 23.02 -2.07
C MET A 737 15.30 21.73 -2.01
N LYS A 738 16.17 21.56 -1.00
CA LYS A 738 16.91 20.31 -0.82
C LYS A 738 15.97 19.12 -0.59
N LEU A 739 14.95 19.28 0.25
CA LEU A 739 13.96 18.22 0.50
C LEU A 739 13.19 17.80 -0.77
N TYR A 740 12.96 18.73 -1.71
CA TYR A 740 12.38 18.41 -3.01
C TYR A 740 13.38 17.71 -3.94
N GLU A 741 14.63 18.19 -4.00
CA GLU A 741 15.70 17.62 -4.84
C GLU A 741 16.16 16.21 -4.42
N VAL A 742 15.90 15.81 -3.17
CA VAL A 742 16.14 14.44 -2.68
C VAL A 742 14.88 13.56 -2.63
N GLY A 743 13.70 14.07 -3.01
CA GLY A 743 12.43 13.32 -3.03
C GLY A 743 11.60 13.38 -1.74
N PHE A 744 12.17 13.81 -0.60
CA PHE A 744 11.51 13.87 0.71
C PHE A 744 10.26 14.77 0.77
N SER A 745 10.13 15.75 -0.12
CA SER A 745 8.98 16.66 -0.16
C SER A 745 8.44 16.82 -1.59
N PRO A 746 7.32 16.18 -1.96
CA PRO A 746 6.76 16.31 -3.30
C PRO A 746 6.25 17.73 -3.57
N LEU A 747 6.43 18.20 -4.81
CA LEU A 747 5.87 19.47 -5.27
C LEU A 747 4.33 19.37 -5.36
N PRO A 748 3.56 20.20 -4.64
CA PRO A 748 2.10 20.13 -4.72
C PRO A 748 1.58 20.51 -6.11
N LYS A 749 0.48 19.86 -6.54
CA LYS A 749 -0.21 20.17 -7.80
C LYS A 749 -0.48 21.67 -7.92
N ASN A 750 -0.29 22.22 -9.12
CA ASN A 750 -0.44 23.64 -9.45
C ASN A 750 0.48 24.60 -8.67
N SER A 751 1.58 24.11 -8.09
CA SER A 751 2.59 24.92 -7.40
C SER A 751 3.92 24.99 -8.17
N LYS A 752 4.86 25.81 -7.69
CA LYS A 752 6.23 25.94 -8.21
C LYS A 752 7.24 25.92 -7.05
N PRO A 753 8.48 25.41 -7.24
CA PRO A 753 9.49 25.36 -6.19
C PRO A 753 9.71 26.70 -5.45
N GLN A 754 9.79 27.81 -6.19
CA GLN A 754 9.99 29.15 -5.62
C GLN A 754 8.82 29.60 -4.74
N TYR A 755 7.60 29.10 -4.98
CA TYR A 755 6.45 29.37 -4.12
C TYR A 755 6.55 28.60 -2.80
N GLN A 756 6.97 27.33 -2.83
CA GLN A 756 7.13 26.53 -1.60
C GLN A 756 8.29 27.05 -0.73
N VAL A 757 9.42 27.44 -1.35
CA VAL A 757 10.51 28.13 -0.63
C VAL A 757 10.01 29.41 0.08
N ARG A 758 9.20 30.23 -0.59
CA ARG A 758 8.56 31.41 0.03
C ARG A 758 7.52 31.06 1.10
N LYS A 759 6.70 30.01 0.90
CA LYS A 759 5.69 29.53 1.86
C LYS A 759 6.34 29.16 3.20
N TYR A 760 7.47 28.47 3.15
CA TYR A 760 8.19 27.93 4.31
C TYR A 760 9.28 28.86 4.87
N GLN A 761 9.55 30.00 4.22
CA GLN A 761 10.49 31.01 4.67
C GLN A 761 10.23 31.40 6.14
N LEU A 762 11.32 31.48 6.90
CA LEU A 762 11.37 31.91 8.30
C LEU A 762 12.26 33.16 8.41
N PRO A 763 12.04 34.01 9.43
CA PRO A 763 12.97 35.08 9.80
C PRO A 763 14.40 34.58 10.05
N ASP A 764 15.34 35.51 10.13
CA ASP A 764 16.75 35.21 10.39
C ASP A 764 17.16 35.42 11.86
N HIS A 765 16.29 36.04 12.66
CA HIS A 765 16.45 36.26 14.10
C HIS A 765 15.18 35.85 14.87
N THR A 766 15.38 35.35 16.08
CA THR A 766 14.32 34.99 17.04
C THR A 766 13.58 36.23 17.56
N THR A 767 12.36 36.03 18.04
CA THR A 767 11.42 37.10 18.41
C THR A 767 11.19 37.24 19.92
N ILE A 768 11.39 36.17 20.69
CA ILE A 768 11.18 36.14 22.14
C ILE A 768 12.38 36.77 22.87
N LYS A 769 12.11 37.84 23.62
CA LYS A 769 13.08 38.46 24.54
C LYS A 769 13.39 37.50 25.69
N GLY A 770 14.66 37.42 26.09
CA GLY A 770 15.11 36.53 27.16
C GLY A 770 15.39 35.10 26.72
N LEU A 771 15.15 34.74 25.45
CA LEU A 771 15.48 33.44 24.90
C LEU A 771 17.01 33.25 24.82
N ARG A 772 17.53 32.22 25.51
CA ARG A 772 18.95 31.84 25.53
C ARG A 772 19.12 30.32 25.62
N PRO A 773 20.31 29.77 25.33
CA PRO A 773 20.61 28.37 25.64
C PRO A 773 20.44 28.05 27.12
N MET A 774 20.05 26.80 27.41
CA MET A 774 19.99 26.27 28.77
C MET A 774 21.40 26.02 29.33
N GLU A 775 21.60 26.34 30.59
CA GLU A 775 22.85 26.19 31.35
C GLU A 775 22.64 25.29 32.59
N VAL A 776 23.74 24.78 33.16
CA VAL A 776 23.71 23.89 34.34
C VAL A 776 23.02 24.54 35.56
N LYS A 777 23.03 25.88 35.66
CA LYS A 777 22.32 26.65 36.70
C LYS A 777 20.79 26.58 36.59
N ASP A 778 20.27 26.27 35.40
CA ASP A 778 18.83 26.29 35.10
C ASP A 778 18.14 24.96 35.46
N ILE A 779 18.92 23.88 35.63
CA ILE A 779 18.47 22.50 35.79
C ILE A 779 17.34 22.35 36.80
N ASP A 780 17.50 22.88 38.01
CA ASP A 780 16.54 22.67 39.10
C ASP A 780 15.21 23.41 38.85
N THR A 781 15.26 24.59 38.21
CA THR A 781 14.08 25.36 37.78
C THR A 781 13.37 24.70 36.60
N VAL A 782 14.13 24.16 35.64
CA VAL A 782 13.61 23.43 34.48
C VAL A 782 12.99 22.10 34.90
N LEU A 783 13.59 21.37 35.84
CA LEU A 783 13.08 20.12 36.40
C LEU A 783 11.69 20.30 37.04
N ASP A 784 11.55 21.29 37.93
CA ASP A 784 10.29 21.58 38.63
C ASP A 784 9.19 22.01 37.65
N SER A 785 9.47 22.97 36.77
CA SER A 785 8.51 23.41 35.76
C SER A 785 8.17 22.34 34.73
N LEU A 786 9.13 21.51 34.27
CA LEU A 786 8.86 20.41 33.35
C LEU A 786 8.00 19.33 34.00
N ARG A 787 8.30 18.93 35.25
CA ARG A 787 7.44 18.01 36.02
C ARG A 787 6.01 18.56 36.16
N ARG A 788 5.86 19.84 36.53
CA ARG A 788 4.55 20.51 36.64
C ARG A 788 3.81 20.60 35.30
N TYR A 789 4.52 20.71 34.17
CA TYR A 789 3.93 20.68 32.83
C TYR A 789 3.50 19.28 32.41
N LEU A 790 4.38 18.29 32.59
CA LEU A 790 4.13 16.88 32.25
C LEU A 790 3.08 16.20 33.14
N ALA A 791 2.84 16.72 34.35
CA ALA A 791 1.75 16.29 35.23
C ALA A 791 0.34 16.46 34.60
N ARG A 792 0.21 17.26 33.53
CA ARG A 792 -1.03 17.43 32.77
C ARG A 792 -1.40 16.23 31.87
N TYR A 793 -0.46 15.34 31.58
CA TYR A 793 -0.63 14.23 30.64
C TYR A 793 -0.84 12.89 31.35
N ASP A 794 -1.59 11.99 30.72
CA ASP A 794 -1.89 10.64 31.22
C ASP A 794 -0.65 9.74 31.26
N MET A 795 0.30 9.87 30.34
CA MET A 795 1.52 9.04 30.32
C MET A 795 2.77 9.88 30.06
N ALA A 796 3.67 9.99 31.05
CA ALA A 796 4.90 10.80 30.95
C ALA A 796 6.00 10.29 31.91
N PRO A 797 7.29 10.55 31.63
CA PRO A 797 8.40 10.24 32.54
C PRO A 797 8.41 11.11 33.80
N GLU A 798 8.82 10.52 34.93
CA GLU A 798 9.11 11.22 36.19
C GLU A 798 10.61 11.55 36.30
N TRP A 799 11.00 12.61 35.60
CA TRP A 799 12.38 13.12 35.51
C TRP A 799 13.09 13.29 36.86
N THR A 800 14.36 12.90 36.91
CA THR A 800 15.35 13.24 37.95
C THR A 800 16.25 14.41 37.55
N ARG A 801 17.09 14.90 38.47
CA ARG A 801 18.03 16.00 38.21
C ARG A 801 19.14 15.56 37.24
N GLU A 802 19.59 14.33 37.44
CA GLU A 802 20.62 13.64 36.67
C GLU A 802 20.17 13.40 35.23
N GLU A 803 18.89 13.07 35.03
CA GLU A 803 18.27 12.94 33.70
C GLU A 803 18.16 14.27 32.98
N ILE A 804 17.76 15.36 33.65
CA ILE A 804 17.77 16.70 33.04
C ILE A 804 19.18 17.09 32.60
N GLU A 805 20.21 16.81 33.41
CA GLU A 805 21.61 17.10 33.04
C GLU A 805 22.11 16.23 31.86
N HIS A 806 21.72 14.95 31.80
CA HIS A 806 22.14 14.04 30.73
C HIS A 806 21.42 14.31 29.41
N TRP A 807 20.10 14.41 29.46
CA TRP A 807 19.27 14.51 28.26
C TRP A 807 19.20 15.92 27.69
N LEU A 808 19.23 16.96 28.53
CA LEU A 808 18.92 18.34 28.09
C LEU A 808 20.12 19.30 28.07
N ILE A 809 21.22 19.03 28.80
CA ILE A 809 22.42 19.88 28.75
C ILE A 809 23.44 19.33 27.74
N TYR A 810 23.77 20.14 26.72
CA TYR A 810 24.88 19.81 25.82
C TYR A 810 26.25 19.99 26.52
N LYS A 811 26.96 18.88 26.70
CA LYS A 811 28.29 18.83 27.35
C LYS A 811 29.39 19.14 26.33
N LYS A 812 29.71 20.43 26.23
CA LYS A 812 30.65 21.04 25.23
C LYS A 812 32.05 20.40 25.16
N ASP A 813 32.50 19.77 26.23
CA ASP A 813 33.82 19.11 26.30
C ASP A 813 33.85 17.72 25.65
N SER A 814 32.72 17.28 25.09
CA SER A 814 32.64 16.06 24.26
C SER A 814 33.34 16.30 22.92
N PRO A 815 34.26 15.43 22.46
CA PRO A 815 34.88 15.52 21.12
C PRO A 815 33.95 15.05 19.99
N ASP A 816 32.66 14.89 20.31
CA ASP A 816 31.64 14.19 19.53
C ASP A 816 30.59 15.22 19.04
N ALA A 817 29.97 15.01 17.88
CA ALA A 817 29.00 15.96 17.31
C ALA A 817 27.81 16.24 18.26
N GLN A 818 27.34 17.50 18.32
CA GLN A 818 26.22 17.92 19.18
C GLN A 818 24.93 17.17 18.81
N VAL A 819 24.26 16.62 19.82
CA VAL A 819 23.02 15.82 19.66
C VAL A 819 21.77 16.58 20.11
N ILE A 820 21.84 17.38 21.17
CA ILE A 820 20.69 18.09 21.75
C ILE A 820 20.90 19.61 21.74
N TRP A 821 19.83 20.35 21.44
CA TRP A 821 19.74 21.80 21.60
C TRP A 821 18.60 22.11 22.57
N SER A 822 18.89 22.88 23.60
CA SER A 822 17.96 23.22 24.68
C SER A 822 18.01 24.71 24.97
N TYR A 823 16.84 25.35 25.07
CA TYR A 823 16.70 26.79 25.25
C TYR A 823 15.69 27.10 26.36
N VAL A 824 15.97 28.17 27.09
CA VAL A 824 15.11 28.72 28.14
C VAL A 824 14.78 30.17 27.82
N VAL A 825 13.60 30.63 28.23
CA VAL A 825 13.20 32.03 28.20
C VAL A 825 13.26 32.58 29.61
N GLU A 826 14.19 33.50 29.86
CA GLU A 826 14.36 34.17 31.14
C GLU A 826 13.76 35.58 31.09
N ASP A 827 12.75 35.86 31.92
CA ASP A 827 12.12 37.18 32.03
C ASP A 827 13.14 38.23 32.52
N PRO A 828 13.51 39.24 31.72
CA PRO A 828 14.51 40.24 32.09
C PRO A 828 14.11 41.15 33.26
N SER A 829 12.86 41.07 33.75
CA SER A 829 12.38 41.85 34.89
C SER A 829 12.36 41.07 36.22
N THR A 830 12.32 39.74 36.18
CA THR A 830 12.30 38.88 37.38
C THR A 830 13.42 37.85 37.47
N ASN A 831 14.22 37.68 36.40
CA ASN A 831 15.24 36.63 36.23
C ASN A 831 14.69 35.21 36.48
N LYS A 832 13.42 34.98 36.12
CA LYS A 832 12.76 33.67 36.20
C LYS A 832 12.64 33.06 34.82
N ILE A 833 12.79 31.73 34.76
CA ILE A 833 12.52 30.98 33.54
C ILE A 833 11.01 30.80 33.40
N THR A 834 10.44 31.39 32.36
CA THR A 834 8.99 31.31 32.04
C THR A 834 8.69 30.17 31.08
N ASP A 835 9.64 29.82 30.19
CA ASP A 835 9.45 28.81 29.16
C ASP A 835 10.74 28.04 28.88
N PHE A 836 10.59 26.85 28.30
CA PHE A 836 11.67 25.97 27.88
C PHE A 836 11.28 25.22 26.62
N PHE A 837 12.22 24.95 25.72
CA PHE A 837 12.06 23.94 24.67
C PHE A 837 13.39 23.30 24.27
N SER A 838 13.35 22.06 23.80
CA SER A 838 14.49 21.33 23.25
C SER A 838 14.17 20.55 21.98
N PHE A 839 15.19 20.32 21.17
CA PHE A 839 15.14 19.47 19.98
C PHE A 839 16.48 18.74 19.78
N TYR A 840 16.43 17.50 19.28
CA TYR A 840 17.62 16.69 18.98
C TYR A 840 17.89 16.55 17.49
N SER A 841 19.13 16.27 17.11
CA SER A 841 19.52 15.91 15.75
C SER A 841 19.37 14.40 15.53
N LEU A 842 18.72 14.02 14.45
CA LEU A 842 18.83 12.69 13.87
C LEU A 842 18.95 12.85 12.35
N GLU A 843 20.03 12.34 11.78
CA GLU A 843 20.28 12.44 10.34
C GLU A 843 19.66 11.26 9.60
N SER A 844 19.30 11.48 8.33
CA SER A 844 18.95 10.40 7.40
C SER A 844 19.90 10.41 6.21
N SER A 845 20.55 9.29 5.94
CA SER A 845 21.30 9.07 4.70
C SER A 845 20.34 9.03 3.52
N VAL A 846 20.68 9.73 2.45
CA VAL A 846 19.93 9.75 1.18
C VAL A 846 20.47 8.67 0.26
N ILE A 847 19.58 7.86 -0.29
CA ILE A 847 19.89 6.74 -1.17
C ILE A 847 19.54 7.14 -2.62
N ARG A 848 20.43 6.80 -3.57
CA ARG A 848 20.28 7.07 -5.03
C ARG A 848 20.25 8.55 -5.45
N ASN A 849 20.71 9.50 -4.63
CA ASN A 849 20.92 10.91 -5.02
C ASN A 849 22.40 11.21 -5.32
N THR A 850 22.68 12.18 -6.21
CA THR A 850 24.04 12.57 -6.64
C THR A 850 24.50 13.94 -6.13
N LYS A 851 23.63 14.67 -5.41
CA LYS A 851 23.86 16.06 -4.97
C LYS A 851 23.95 16.21 -3.44
N TYR A 852 23.32 15.31 -2.69
CA TYR A 852 23.31 15.33 -1.23
C TYR A 852 23.32 13.91 -0.65
N ASP A 853 24.25 13.62 0.26
CA ASP A 853 24.36 12.32 0.95
C ASP A 853 23.47 12.20 2.20
N PHE A 854 23.07 13.33 2.81
CA PHE A 854 22.34 13.38 4.08
C PHE A 854 21.24 14.45 4.11
N ILE A 855 20.16 14.18 4.83
CA ILE A 855 19.20 15.16 5.36
C ILE A 855 19.50 15.33 6.85
N HIS A 856 19.72 16.58 7.30
CA HIS A 856 19.84 16.87 8.73
C HIS A 856 18.44 17.18 9.27
N ALA A 857 17.85 16.29 10.07
CA ALA A 857 16.54 16.49 10.65
C ALA A 857 16.63 16.82 12.15
N ALA A 858 15.92 17.85 12.57
CA ALA A 858 15.70 18.17 13.97
C ALA A 858 14.39 17.53 14.44
N TYR A 859 14.35 17.00 15.66
CA TYR A 859 13.17 16.39 16.27
C TYR A 859 12.81 17.12 17.57
N LEU A 860 11.60 17.64 17.66
CA LEU A 860 11.09 18.29 18.86
C LEU A 860 11.04 17.29 20.03
N TYR A 861 11.66 17.66 21.16
CA TYR A 861 11.89 16.72 22.26
C TYR A 861 10.97 17.00 23.46
N TYR A 862 11.28 17.98 24.31
CA TYR A 862 10.44 18.40 25.45
C TYR A 862 10.35 19.92 25.54
N TYR A 863 9.27 20.43 26.15
CA TYR A 863 9.06 21.86 26.37
C TYR A 863 8.13 22.11 27.57
N PHE A 864 8.12 23.34 28.08
CA PHE A 864 7.07 23.85 28.95
C PHE A 864 6.86 25.36 28.74
N THR A 865 5.71 25.87 29.21
CA THR A 865 5.45 27.31 29.35
C THR A 865 4.62 27.58 30.61
N ASP A 866 4.96 28.63 31.34
CA ASP A 866 4.27 29.04 32.58
C ASP A 866 2.84 29.52 32.37
N VAL A 867 2.46 29.80 31.12
CA VAL A 867 1.07 30.05 30.69
C VAL A 867 0.15 28.86 31.04
N ALA A 868 0.69 27.63 31.09
CA ALA A 868 -0.06 26.45 31.54
C ALA A 868 -0.26 26.36 33.06
N PHE A 869 0.38 27.24 33.86
CA PHE A 869 0.27 27.29 35.32
C PHE A 869 -0.59 28.46 35.83
N GLN A 870 -1.12 29.30 34.92
CA GLN A 870 -1.90 30.47 35.30
C GLN A 870 -3.25 30.06 35.92
N PRO A 871 -3.71 30.71 37.01
CA PRO A 871 -4.97 30.34 37.67
C PRO A 871 -6.21 30.40 36.75
N ASN A 872 -6.21 31.37 35.83
CA ASN A 872 -7.22 31.51 34.79
C ASN A 872 -6.69 30.89 33.48
N PHE A 873 -6.47 29.58 33.48
CA PHE A 873 -5.91 28.87 32.33
C PHE A 873 -6.83 28.96 31.10
N GLU A 874 -6.35 29.59 30.02
CA GLU A 874 -7.02 29.59 28.72
C GLU A 874 -6.20 28.83 27.66
N LYS A 875 -6.85 27.87 26.97
CA LYS A 875 -6.24 27.10 25.87
C LYS A 875 -5.83 27.98 24.68
N SER A 876 -6.51 29.11 24.47
CA SER A 876 -6.16 30.20 23.54
C SER A 876 -4.81 30.84 23.86
N ALA A 877 -4.56 31.17 25.13
CA ALA A 877 -3.29 31.75 25.57
C ALA A 877 -2.14 30.73 25.43
N LEU A 878 -2.37 29.48 25.84
CA LEU A 878 -1.41 28.39 25.64
C LEU A 878 -1.06 28.21 24.15
N LYS A 879 -2.09 28.13 23.27
CA LYS A 879 -1.91 28.05 21.82
C LYS A 879 -1.04 29.18 21.28
N SER A 880 -1.31 30.41 21.69
CA SER A 880 -0.54 31.58 21.25
C SER A 880 0.93 31.52 21.71
N ARG A 881 1.18 31.12 22.97
CA ARG A 881 2.55 31.04 23.50
C ARG A 881 3.37 29.91 22.87
N LEU A 882 2.79 28.72 22.70
CA LEU A 882 3.47 27.60 22.04
C LEU A 882 3.79 27.91 20.58
N ASN A 883 2.92 28.62 19.86
CA ASN A 883 3.22 29.07 18.49
C ASN A 883 4.42 30.05 18.43
N ALA A 884 4.55 30.96 19.40
CA ALA A 884 5.72 31.84 19.49
C ALA A 884 7.01 31.06 19.77
N LEU A 885 6.98 30.12 20.73
CA LEU A 885 8.13 29.28 21.09
C LEU A 885 8.57 28.41 19.91
N MET A 886 7.62 27.77 19.21
CA MET A 886 7.92 26.91 18.06
C MET A 886 8.39 27.69 16.83
N ASN A 887 7.89 28.91 16.59
CA ASN A 887 8.45 29.79 15.56
C ASN A 887 9.94 30.05 15.80
N ASP A 888 10.32 30.38 17.03
CA ASP A 888 11.72 30.66 17.39
C ASP A 888 12.58 29.39 17.39
N ALA A 889 12.04 28.24 17.79
CA ALA A 889 12.70 26.94 17.67
C ALA A 889 13.02 26.58 16.20
N LEU A 890 12.09 26.83 15.28
CA LEU A 890 12.27 26.65 13.84
C LEU A 890 13.33 27.59 13.25
N ILE A 891 13.40 28.84 13.73
CA ILE A 891 14.46 29.80 13.35
C ILE A 891 15.83 29.30 13.83
N LEU A 892 15.94 28.85 15.07
CA LEU A 892 17.19 28.30 15.63
C LEU A 892 17.64 27.04 14.87
N ALA A 893 16.73 26.13 14.55
CA ALA A 893 17.05 24.95 13.74
C ALA A 893 17.54 25.33 12.32
N LYS A 894 16.89 26.31 11.66
CA LYS A 894 17.36 26.86 10.38
C LYS A 894 18.76 27.51 10.50
N GLN A 895 19.07 28.19 11.60
CA GLN A 895 20.40 28.75 11.86
C GLN A 895 21.45 27.63 11.98
N HIS A 896 21.14 26.55 12.73
CA HIS A 896 21.95 25.33 12.87
C HIS A 896 21.93 24.38 11.66
N LYS A 897 21.43 24.83 10.50
CA LYS A 897 21.47 24.14 9.19
C LYS A 897 20.64 22.86 9.08
N PHE A 898 19.65 22.66 9.94
CA PHE A 898 18.66 21.61 9.76
C PHE A 898 17.80 21.85 8.51
N ASP A 899 17.50 20.78 7.78
CA ASP A 899 16.73 20.79 6.54
C ASP A 899 15.23 20.60 6.77
N VAL A 900 14.88 19.84 7.81
CA VAL A 900 13.50 19.58 8.25
C VAL A 900 13.43 19.59 9.77
N PHE A 901 12.30 20.04 10.31
CA PHE A 901 11.97 19.94 11.72
C PHE A 901 10.75 19.04 11.90
N ASN A 902 10.88 18.02 12.73
CA ASN A 902 9.92 16.95 12.92
C ASN A 902 9.29 17.03 14.32
N CYS A 903 8.03 16.64 14.43
CA CYS A 903 7.39 16.36 15.71
C CYS A 903 6.39 15.20 15.56
N VAL A 904 5.88 14.71 16.68
CA VAL A 904 4.79 13.72 16.76
C VAL A 904 3.59 14.42 17.41
N SER A 905 2.36 13.97 17.19
CA SER A 905 1.13 14.55 17.77
C SER A 905 0.97 14.44 19.30
N ILE A 906 2.02 14.09 20.03
CA ILE A 906 2.10 14.06 21.50
C ILE A 906 1.99 15.46 22.14
N MET A 907 1.81 15.52 23.46
CA MET A 907 1.70 16.75 24.25
C MET A 907 0.64 17.72 23.70
N ASP A 908 0.88 19.03 23.78
CA ASP A 908 0.05 20.08 23.17
C ASP A 908 0.43 20.36 21.70
N ASN A 909 1.13 19.45 21.00
CA ASN A 909 1.68 19.75 19.66
C ASN A 909 0.59 20.12 18.63
N SER A 910 -0.59 19.55 18.80
CA SER A 910 -1.82 19.90 18.08
C SER A 910 -2.15 21.40 18.06
N LEU A 911 -1.68 22.18 19.04
CA LEU A 911 -1.93 23.63 19.11
C LEU A 911 -1.09 24.46 18.12
N PHE A 912 0.05 23.97 17.63
CA PHE A 912 0.93 24.76 16.77
C PHE A 912 1.23 24.15 15.39
N VAL A 913 1.01 22.85 15.18
CA VAL A 913 1.37 22.18 13.91
C VAL A 913 0.80 22.88 12.66
N GLU A 914 -0.47 23.28 12.67
CA GLU A 914 -1.10 23.95 11.52
C GLU A 914 -0.54 25.35 11.27
N GLU A 915 -0.52 26.20 12.31
CA GLU A 915 -0.09 27.60 12.21
C GLU A 915 1.40 27.74 11.90
N GLN A 916 2.24 26.84 12.43
CA GLN A 916 3.66 26.73 12.08
C GLN A 916 3.91 26.02 10.74
N LYS A 917 2.85 25.57 10.04
CA LYS A 917 2.89 24.95 8.69
C LYS A 917 3.58 23.59 8.65
N PHE A 918 3.49 22.77 9.69
CA PHE A 918 3.85 21.36 9.61
C PHE A 918 2.86 20.63 8.68
N GLY A 919 3.36 19.80 7.78
CA GLY A 919 2.56 18.84 7.04
C GLY A 919 2.45 17.53 7.83
N GLY A 920 1.26 16.94 7.90
CA GLY A 920 1.10 15.59 8.45
C GLY A 920 1.78 14.57 7.56
N GLY A 921 2.73 13.80 8.13
CA GLY A 921 3.41 12.70 7.43
C GLY A 921 2.49 11.51 7.18
N ASP A 922 3.00 10.53 6.46
CA ASP A 922 2.41 9.20 6.29
C ASP A 922 2.66 8.31 7.52
N GLY A 923 3.82 8.44 8.15
CA GLY A 923 4.21 7.69 9.35
C GLY A 923 3.31 7.93 10.58
N GLN A 924 2.90 6.82 11.20
CA GLN A 924 2.32 6.78 12.55
C GLN A 924 3.33 6.19 13.55
N LEU A 925 3.14 6.49 14.83
CA LEU A 925 3.92 5.97 15.95
C LEU A 925 2.96 5.41 17.00
N HIS A 926 2.98 4.09 17.18
CA HIS A 926 2.12 3.37 18.11
C HIS A 926 2.89 3.09 19.42
N TYR A 927 2.31 3.47 20.55
CA TYR A 927 2.89 3.32 21.89
C TYR A 927 2.36 2.07 22.59
N TYR A 928 3.27 1.31 23.20
CA TYR A 928 2.98 0.03 23.85
C TYR A 928 3.57 -0.06 25.26
N LEU A 929 2.86 -0.76 26.14
CA LEU A 929 3.35 -1.12 27.47
C LEU A 929 3.44 -2.65 27.59
N TYR A 930 4.64 -3.16 27.83
CA TYR A 930 4.88 -4.57 28.10
C TYR A 930 4.55 -4.89 29.57
N ASN A 931 3.81 -5.97 29.79
CA ASN A 931 3.39 -6.45 31.11
C ASN A 931 2.61 -5.42 31.95
N TYR A 932 1.89 -4.48 31.30
CA TYR A 932 1.00 -3.53 31.98
C TYR A 932 -0.31 -3.32 31.20
N LYS A 933 -1.43 -3.29 31.92
CA LYS A 933 -2.76 -2.91 31.46
C LYS A 933 -2.96 -1.42 31.70
N ALA A 934 -3.18 -0.66 30.63
CA ALA A 934 -3.62 0.73 30.69
C ALA A 934 -4.89 0.90 29.84
N ASN A 935 -5.77 1.82 30.22
CA ASN A 935 -6.87 2.26 29.36
C ASN A 935 -6.30 3.16 28.24
N PRO A 936 -6.90 3.19 27.04
CA PRO A 936 -6.45 4.02 25.91
C PRO A 936 -6.16 5.48 26.27
N ILE A 937 -5.14 6.05 25.64
CA ILE A 937 -4.66 7.42 25.84
C ILE A 937 -4.71 8.17 24.51
N ALA A 938 -5.35 9.33 24.48
CA ALA A 938 -5.52 10.13 23.26
C ALA A 938 -4.18 10.50 22.62
N GLY A 939 -4.00 10.19 21.33
CA GLY A 939 -2.75 10.41 20.59
C GLY A 939 -2.63 11.78 19.92
N GLY A 940 -3.52 12.73 20.22
CA GLY A 940 -3.54 14.07 19.63
C GLY A 940 -3.99 14.13 18.16
N VAL A 941 -4.51 13.00 17.63
CA VAL A 941 -5.15 12.91 16.31
C VAL A 941 -6.59 12.41 16.40
N ASP A 942 -7.43 12.95 15.54
CA ASP A 942 -8.85 12.59 15.39
C ASP A 942 -9.02 11.27 14.61
N PRO A 943 -10.24 10.70 14.52
CA PRO A 943 -10.50 9.45 13.78
C PRO A 943 -10.10 9.46 12.30
N ASN A 944 -10.00 10.64 11.70
CA ASN A 944 -9.59 10.85 10.31
C ASN A 944 -8.07 11.09 10.18
N ASN A 945 -7.30 10.80 11.23
CA ASN A 945 -5.85 11.02 11.36
C ASN A 945 -5.46 12.51 11.21
N GLN A 946 -6.40 13.44 11.40
CA GLN A 946 -6.16 14.89 11.45
C GLN A 946 -5.81 15.33 12.87
N VAL A 947 -5.49 16.60 13.07
CA VAL A 947 -5.10 17.15 14.37
C VAL A 947 -6.32 17.24 15.30
N ASP A 948 -6.28 16.60 16.48
CA ASP A 948 -7.35 16.74 17.48
C ASP A 948 -7.18 18.03 18.29
N GLU A 949 -8.22 18.89 18.30
CA GLU A 949 -8.29 20.09 19.14
C GLU A 949 -8.11 19.78 20.63
N ASN A 950 -8.41 18.55 21.07
CA ASN A 950 -8.25 18.13 22.47
C ASN A 950 -6.78 17.91 22.88
N CYS A 951 -5.86 17.75 21.90
CA CYS A 951 -4.44 17.43 22.11
C CYS A 951 -4.22 16.00 22.64
N SER A 952 -2.98 15.65 23.01
CA SER A 952 -2.63 14.28 23.44
C SER A 952 -2.52 14.13 24.95
N GLY A 953 -2.89 12.94 25.45
CA GLY A 953 -2.57 12.48 26.80
C GLY A 953 -1.18 11.83 26.92
N VAL A 954 -0.43 11.71 25.81
CA VAL A 954 0.95 11.21 25.80
C VAL A 954 1.90 12.39 25.99
N GLY A 955 2.61 12.40 27.12
CA GLY A 955 3.64 13.36 27.49
C GLY A 955 5.05 12.77 27.51
N ILE A 956 5.30 11.74 26.72
CA ILE A 956 6.61 11.11 26.52
C ILE A 956 7.02 11.18 25.05
N THR A 957 8.29 11.53 24.81
CA THR A 957 8.94 11.55 23.50
C THR A 957 10.01 10.46 23.47
N MET A 958 9.84 9.48 22.59
CA MET A 958 10.80 8.40 22.30
C MET A 958 11.84 8.87 21.25
N LEU A 959 13.01 8.22 21.22
CA LEU A 959 14.17 8.62 20.39
C LEU A 959 14.25 7.96 19.00
#